data_AF-A0A1H9ABF7-F1
#
_entry.id   AF-A0A1H9ABF7-F1
#
_cell.length_a   1.000
_cell.length_b   1.000
_cell.length_c   1.000
_cell.angle_alpha   90.00
_cell.angle_beta   90.00
_cell.angle_gamma   90.00
#
_symmetry.space_group_name_H-M   'P 1'
#
loop_
_entity.id
_entity.type
_entity.pdbx_description
1 polymer ?
#
loop_
_entity_poly.entity_id
_entity_poly.type
_entity_poly.pdbx_seq_one_letter_code
_entity_poly.pdbx_strand_id
1 'polypeptide(L)'
;MKKFLQFCFISFVASFGLPLWAEIKLLSPVEGTWANRQMLVIDNSDGGDFFYSVDGADPETFGFAYDGPVLLDVDGDIQVNVTRITPEGKKEKYSVSYKVKSDNGSGTSYKDFVQTFFDGGILNYSSGSELEIPSDFMFYLGLSSDTNLPENFMAARTLRLSPSCVLSRYIPCTILDKERDVKYRFIIKTFPQSAGVYSRRDVPFEISDWDTITFTDIDQIYKIDSEYWGLPTEPVKLDRSVSHMISWQPLEYDAGNPIEFFVLPPKPEIIRNEADDGTIVYSLRGDDSYALSIMNSDGTYSELFQNVGIDAFYGDAVSGNLILGVFANSVYQGKISVSYNINRRAPQIPVIKTNAEGFVSRGVVDIKISGAKGSDLYIALSEPLNLEETEISYTPDDPIFKTVTLGAYKKVKGDSFSLRWAQNGLNPVYYKVAAYSKIDDNASSPIEFAVVIDQSNYYFDASGIPEGADGTYKHPFTDFKQLAEPLLKQRVVKLNVKGEMRINEAYNVSANFEIINGGDARLKFGPDGSLVVKASTLELSDCRITNVAELTKKSIVPLIKLENSVLTMKDCIIGTEFARNGTVIDASNSIINISDTIAAANAVSYASFISAVKSRISIKKSSINTNADTSVVISANGGNIAAQNNEFMVTGGNGRIAELFGVTASFKENKFKANLVNTTSKTVPLYVNKATKLTEEKNSVQGF
;
A
#
# COMPACT_ATOMS: atom_id res chain seq x y z
N MET A 1 -41.82 28.46 -48.52
CA MET A 1 -41.42 29.82 -48.96
C MET A 1 -41.52 30.74 -47.75
N LYS A 2 -40.39 31.29 -47.28
CA LYS A 2 -40.27 32.44 -46.33
C LYS A 2 -40.85 32.21 -44.91
N LYS A 3 -40.16 32.40 -43.79
CA LYS A 3 -38.87 33.03 -43.44
C LYS A 3 -38.37 32.41 -42.13
N PHE A 4 -37.07 32.14 -42.09
CA PHE A 4 -36.27 31.98 -40.88
C PHE A 4 -36.43 33.23 -39.99
N LEU A 5 -36.78 33.04 -38.71
CA LEU A 5 -36.55 34.04 -37.67
C LEU A 5 -35.70 33.35 -36.59
N GLN A 6 -34.40 33.52 -36.72
CA GLN A 6 -33.38 33.05 -35.79
C GLN A 6 -33.37 34.03 -34.62
N PHE A 7 -34.08 33.70 -33.55
CA PHE A 7 -33.93 34.40 -32.28
C PHE A 7 -32.62 33.93 -31.64
N CYS A 8 -31.59 34.77 -31.71
CA CYS A 8 -30.41 34.66 -30.85
C CYS A 8 -30.87 34.80 -29.39
N PHE A 9 -31.02 33.67 -28.70
CA PHE A 9 -31.01 33.64 -27.25
C PHE A 9 -29.59 33.98 -26.81
N ILE A 10 -29.33 35.26 -26.57
CA ILE A 10 -28.20 35.69 -25.76
C ILE A 10 -28.55 35.21 -24.34
N SER A 11 -28.03 34.04 -23.97
CA SER A 11 -27.97 33.63 -22.57
C SER A 11 -27.10 34.66 -21.86
N PHE A 12 -27.75 35.62 -21.22
CA PHE A 12 -27.15 36.45 -20.18
C PHE A 12 -26.84 35.49 -19.03
N VAL A 13 -25.68 34.84 -19.09
CA VAL A 13 -25.11 34.18 -17.93
C VAL A 13 -24.81 35.33 -16.97
N ALA A 14 -25.74 35.57 -16.05
CA ALA A 14 -25.42 36.29 -14.84
C ALA A 14 -24.30 35.48 -14.18
N SER A 15 -23.06 35.92 -14.37
CA SER A 15 -21.94 35.55 -13.54
C SER A 15 -22.32 35.98 -12.13
N PHE A 16 -22.99 35.08 -11.40
CA PHE A 16 -22.96 35.11 -9.95
C PHE A 16 -21.49 34.94 -9.60
N GLY A 17 -20.78 36.06 -9.47
CA GLY A 17 -19.52 36.09 -8.77
C GLY A 17 -19.82 35.53 -7.39
N LEU A 18 -19.43 34.27 -7.17
CA LEU A 18 -19.30 33.77 -5.82
C LEU A 18 -18.41 34.80 -5.11
N PRO A 19 -18.81 35.35 -3.95
CA PRO A 19 -17.92 36.20 -3.20
C PRO A 19 -16.64 35.39 -2.96
N LEU A 20 -15.51 35.86 -3.49
CA LEU A 20 -14.20 35.44 -3.00
C LEU A 20 -14.20 35.88 -1.53
N TRP A 21 -14.50 34.95 -0.63
CA TRP A 21 -14.15 35.14 0.76
C TRP A 21 -12.63 35.11 0.78
N ALA A 22 -11.98 36.26 0.99
CA ALA A 22 -10.58 36.25 1.36
C ALA A 22 -10.50 35.48 2.69
N GLU A 23 -9.73 34.41 2.69
CA GLU A 23 -9.57 33.48 3.78
C GLU A 23 -8.20 33.75 4.40
N ILE A 24 -8.12 33.86 5.73
CA ILE A 24 -6.84 33.98 6.42
C ILE A 24 -6.02 32.73 6.11
N LYS A 25 -4.90 32.90 5.40
CA LYS A 25 -4.02 31.80 5.02
C LYS A 25 -2.98 31.55 6.11
N LEU A 26 -3.35 30.67 7.04
CA LEU A 26 -2.49 30.22 8.13
C LEU A 26 -1.54 29.10 7.66
N LEU A 27 -0.23 29.34 7.69
CA LEU A 27 0.78 28.31 7.36
C LEU A 27 1.07 27.39 8.55
N SER A 28 0.99 27.91 9.77
CA SER A 28 1.20 27.18 11.01
C SER A 28 0.58 27.95 12.18
N PRO A 29 0.04 27.30 13.22
CA PRO A 29 -0.12 25.84 13.37
C PRO A 29 -1.20 25.25 12.45
N VAL A 30 -1.22 23.92 12.36
CA VAL A 30 -2.32 23.16 11.71
C VAL A 30 -2.86 22.14 12.70
N GLU A 31 -4.07 21.63 12.45
CA GLU A 31 -4.69 20.61 13.29
C GLU A 31 -3.81 19.36 13.40
N GLY A 32 -3.69 18.81 14.59
CA GLY A 32 -2.87 17.62 14.83
C GLY A 32 -2.34 17.48 16.25
N THR A 33 -1.54 16.45 16.47
CA THR A 33 -0.74 16.28 17.68
C THR A 33 0.73 16.41 17.32
N TRP A 34 1.43 17.33 17.98
CA TRP A 34 2.81 17.71 17.67
C TRP A 34 3.73 17.46 18.86
N ALA A 35 4.95 17.06 18.57
CA ALA A 35 6.00 16.78 19.55
C ALA A 35 6.69 18.03 20.09
N ASN A 36 6.54 19.16 19.40
CA ASN A 36 7.18 20.42 19.73
C ASN A 36 6.15 21.56 19.73
N ARG A 37 6.52 22.69 20.35
CA ARG A 37 5.73 23.93 20.31
C ARG A 37 5.71 24.48 18.89
N GLN A 38 4.62 25.15 18.54
CA GLN A 38 4.32 25.52 17.17
C GLN A 38 4.57 27.00 16.91
N MET A 39 5.10 27.33 15.73
CA MET A 39 5.16 28.70 15.25
C MET A 39 3.79 29.14 14.71
N LEU A 40 3.36 30.34 15.06
CA LEU A 40 2.31 31.06 14.37
C LEU A 40 2.91 31.77 13.15
N VAL A 41 2.54 31.33 11.96
CA VAL A 41 2.96 31.95 10.69
C VAL A 41 1.73 32.18 9.81
N ILE A 42 1.48 33.44 9.50
CA ILE A 42 0.36 33.89 8.67
C ILE A 42 0.93 34.44 7.37
N ASP A 43 0.36 34.03 6.23
CA ASP A 43 0.64 34.68 4.95
C ASP A 43 -0.10 36.02 4.90
N ASN A 44 0.64 37.12 5.03
CA ASN A 44 0.12 38.48 5.09
C ASN A 44 0.16 39.21 3.73
N SER A 45 0.35 38.49 2.63
CA SER A 45 0.47 39.06 1.28
C SER A 45 -0.75 39.89 0.86
N ASP A 46 -1.94 39.58 1.38
CA ASP A 46 -3.16 40.34 1.12
C ASP A 46 -3.29 41.63 1.97
N GLY A 47 -2.35 41.90 2.89
CA GLY A 47 -2.34 43.08 3.76
C GLY A 47 -3.38 43.07 4.91
N GLY A 48 -3.42 44.13 5.71
CA GLY A 48 -4.32 44.28 6.87
C GLY A 48 -3.67 43.95 8.22
N ASP A 49 -4.37 44.27 9.30
CA ASP A 49 -3.91 44.07 10.67
C ASP A 49 -4.38 42.72 11.20
N PHE A 50 -3.47 41.95 11.81
CA PHE A 50 -3.75 40.61 12.33
C PHE A 50 -3.63 40.57 13.85
N PHE A 51 -4.57 39.89 14.50
CA PHE A 51 -4.60 39.67 15.94
C PHE A 51 -4.82 38.19 16.23
N TYR A 52 -4.21 37.66 17.28
CA TYR A 52 -4.37 36.25 17.67
C TYR A 52 -4.55 36.04 19.17
N SER A 53 -5.17 34.91 19.53
CA SER A 53 -5.24 34.36 20.90
C SER A 53 -4.85 32.88 20.86
N VAL A 54 -4.41 32.33 22.00
CA VAL A 54 -3.96 30.91 22.12
C VAL A 54 -4.84 30.06 23.03
N ASP A 55 -5.83 30.68 23.68
CA ASP A 55 -6.77 30.08 24.63
C ASP A 55 -8.20 29.98 24.06
N GLY A 56 -8.39 30.34 22.78
CA GLY A 56 -9.69 30.38 22.13
C GLY A 56 -10.52 31.63 22.41
N ALA A 57 -9.98 32.66 23.09
CA ALA A 57 -10.67 33.94 23.24
C ALA A 57 -10.83 34.69 21.91
N ASP A 58 -11.70 35.70 21.85
CA ASP A 58 -11.79 36.59 20.68
C ASP A 58 -10.57 37.52 20.63
N PRO A 59 -9.69 37.43 19.61
CA PRO A 59 -8.44 38.21 19.58
C PRO A 59 -8.62 39.73 19.61
N GLU A 60 -9.80 40.22 19.22
CA GLU A 60 -10.09 41.66 19.27
C GLU A 60 -10.35 42.18 20.68
N THR A 61 -10.85 41.31 21.57
CA THR A 61 -11.15 41.68 22.96
C THR A 61 -9.98 41.32 23.87
N PHE A 62 -9.39 40.14 23.65
CA PHE A 62 -8.27 39.61 24.40
C PHE A 62 -7.32 38.86 23.45
N GLY A 63 -6.43 39.58 22.79
CA GLY A 63 -5.45 39.02 21.86
C GLY A 63 -4.19 39.88 21.70
N PHE A 64 -3.24 39.35 20.95
CA PHE A 64 -1.96 39.96 20.65
C PHE A 64 -1.94 40.41 19.19
N ALA A 65 -1.32 41.56 18.90
CA ALA A 65 -1.04 41.97 17.53
C ALA A 65 0.01 41.04 16.91
N TYR A 66 -0.15 40.69 15.65
CA TYR A 66 0.78 39.88 14.88
C TYR A 66 1.64 40.78 13.97
N ASP A 67 2.92 40.87 14.29
CA ASP A 67 3.94 41.64 13.55
C ASP A 67 4.93 40.75 12.79
N GLY A 68 4.83 39.43 12.96
CA GLY A 68 5.64 38.45 12.26
C GLY A 68 5.59 37.08 12.93
N PRO A 69 6.31 36.08 12.38
CA PRO A 69 6.37 34.74 12.96
C PRO A 69 6.72 34.74 14.44
N VAL A 70 5.90 34.06 15.24
CA VAL A 70 6.05 34.01 16.70
C VAL A 70 5.87 32.58 17.21
N LEU A 71 6.69 32.17 18.17
CA LEU A 71 6.55 30.88 18.83
C LEU A 71 5.40 30.92 19.83
N LEU A 72 4.47 29.97 19.72
CA LEU A 72 3.40 29.78 20.69
C LEU A 72 3.94 28.92 21.85
N ASP A 73 4.40 29.58 22.91
CA ASP A 73 5.04 28.92 24.06
C ASP A 73 4.03 28.27 25.03
N VAL A 74 3.22 27.35 24.48
CA VAL A 74 2.13 26.66 25.18
C VAL A 74 2.13 25.17 24.83
N ASP A 75 1.84 24.34 25.84
CA ASP A 75 1.75 22.88 25.72
C ASP A 75 0.33 22.38 26.08
N GLY A 76 -0.02 21.15 25.69
CA GLY A 76 -1.35 20.57 25.97
C GLY A 76 -2.33 20.79 24.82
N ASP A 77 -3.61 20.93 25.12
CA ASP A 77 -4.66 21.19 24.13
C ASP A 77 -4.82 22.70 23.94
N ILE A 78 -4.62 23.18 22.70
CA ILE A 78 -4.48 24.61 22.37
C ILE A 78 -5.48 24.97 21.27
N GLN A 79 -6.11 26.13 21.41
CA GLN A 79 -7.01 26.71 20.40
C GLN A 79 -6.50 28.09 20.01
N VAL A 80 -6.05 28.22 18.76
CA VAL A 80 -5.60 29.50 18.21
C VAL A 80 -6.73 30.11 17.41
N ASN A 81 -7.13 31.33 17.77
CA ASN A 81 -8.01 32.15 16.95
C ASN A 81 -7.20 33.29 16.35
N VAL A 82 -7.45 33.60 15.07
CA VAL A 82 -6.86 34.72 14.34
C VAL A 82 -7.97 35.58 13.79
N THR A 83 -7.86 36.89 13.98
CA THR A 83 -8.72 37.90 13.35
C THR A 83 -7.86 38.79 12.45
N ARG A 84 -8.30 38.99 11.21
CA ARG A 84 -7.72 39.96 10.28
C ARG A 84 -8.68 41.11 10.07
N ILE A 85 -8.18 42.33 10.14
CA ILE A 85 -8.89 43.56 9.79
C ILE A 85 -8.29 44.07 8.46
N THR A 86 -9.07 44.01 7.38
CA THR A 86 -8.61 44.45 6.05
C THR A 86 -8.45 45.98 6.03
N PRO A 87 -7.71 46.55 5.06
CA PRO A 87 -7.60 48.01 4.89
C PRO A 87 -8.95 48.74 4.77
N GLU A 88 -10.00 48.05 4.29
CA GLU A 88 -11.37 48.55 4.18
C GLU A 88 -12.19 48.38 5.48
N GLY A 89 -11.58 47.86 6.55
CA GLY A 89 -12.21 47.63 7.85
C GLY A 89 -13.06 46.35 7.94
N LYS A 90 -13.01 45.45 6.94
CA LYS A 90 -13.70 44.16 6.99
C LYS A 90 -12.96 43.22 7.93
N LYS A 91 -13.72 42.40 8.67
CA LYS A 91 -13.17 41.41 9.61
C LYS A 91 -13.27 39.99 9.05
N GLU A 92 -12.17 39.27 9.14
CA GLU A 92 -12.05 37.85 8.78
C GLU A 92 -11.56 37.10 10.02
N LYS A 93 -12.06 35.89 10.25
CA LYS A 93 -11.71 35.06 11.42
C LYS A 93 -11.33 33.66 11.00
N TYR A 94 -10.35 33.07 11.70
CA TYR A 94 -9.90 31.70 11.50
C TYR A 94 -9.57 31.06 12.85
N SER A 95 -9.87 29.78 13.01
CA SER A 95 -9.63 29.02 14.23
C SER A 95 -8.96 27.69 13.91
N VAL A 96 -7.98 27.29 14.72
CA VAL A 96 -7.32 26.00 14.63
C VAL A 96 -7.10 25.42 16.02
N SER A 97 -7.38 24.14 16.18
CA SER A 97 -7.14 23.41 17.42
C SER A 97 -6.10 22.31 17.21
N TYR A 98 -5.13 22.23 18.13
CA TYR A 98 -4.08 21.22 18.09
C TYR A 98 -3.63 20.83 19.49
N LYS A 99 -2.82 19.78 19.57
CA LYS A 99 -2.26 19.29 20.83
C LYS A 99 -0.74 19.23 20.77
N VAL A 100 -0.05 19.66 21.83
CA VAL A 100 1.39 19.45 21.99
C VAL A 100 1.63 18.36 23.03
N LYS A 101 2.36 17.31 22.64
CA LYS A 101 2.89 16.26 23.50
C LYS A 101 4.41 16.29 23.40
N SER A 102 5.04 17.06 24.27
CA SER A 102 6.48 17.34 24.20
C SER A 102 7.35 16.08 24.13
N ASP A 103 8.17 15.98 23.09
CA ASP A 103 9.18 14.93 22.90
C ASP A 103 10.38 15.55 22.17
N ASN A 104 11.48 15.77 22.88
CA ASN A 104 12.68 16.43 22.34
C ASN A 104 13.64 15.49 21.59
N GLY A 105 13.22 14.27 21.28
CA GLY A 105 14.02 13.25 20.60
C GLY A 105 15.08 12.61 21.49
N SER A 106 14.98 12.73 22.82
CA SER A 106 15.96 12.14 23.73
C SER A 106 16.07 10.62 23.57
N GLY A 107 17.31 10.12 23.45
CA GLY A 107 17.58 8.69 23.27
C GLY A 107 17.51 8.19 21.83
N THR A 108 17.29 9.08 20.86
CA THR A 108 17.27 8.76 19.43
C THR A 108 18.58 9.14 18.73
N SER A 109 18.86 8.55 17.57
CA SER A 109 20.01 8.88 16.71
C SER A 109 19.97 10.30 16.15
N TYR A 110 18.77 10.85 15.95
CA TYR A 110 18.52 12.13 15.29
C TYR A 110 18.23 13.28 16.27
N LYS A 111 18.51 13.09 17.56
CA LYS A 111 18.29 14.12 18.60
C LYS A 111 18.83 15.48 18.17
N ASP A 112 20.07 15.54 17.68
CA ASP A 112 20.73 16.79 17.33
C ASP A 112 20.00 17.54 16.21
N PHE A 113 19.41 16.82 15.25
CA PHE A 113 18.57 17.41 14.21
C PHE A 113 17.30 18.03 14.80
N VAL A 114 16.59 17.31 15.68
CA VAL A 114 15.39 17.83 16.36
C VAL A 114 15.70 19.09 17.17
N GLN A 115 16.83 19.12 17.86
CA GLN A 115 17.25 20.27 18.67
C GLN A 115 17.45 21.56 17.85
N THR A 116 17.69 21.47 16.53
CA THR A 116 17.85 22.66 15.68
C THR A 116 16.60 23.54 15.58
N PHE A 117 15.42 22.97 15.82
CA PHE A 117 14.14 23.68 15.74
C PHE A 117 13.24 23.46 16.95
N PHE A 118 13.58 22.58 17.89
CA PHE A 118 12.67 22.17 18.98
C PHE A 118 12.20 23.35 19.85
N ASP A 119 13.14 24.17 20.31
CA ASP A 119 12.85 25.32 21.18
C ASP A 119 12.43 26.57 20.40
N GLY A 120 12.92 26.75 19.17
CA GLY A 120 12.66 27.95 18.37
C GLY A 120 11.50 27.83 17.38
N GLY A 121 11.07 26.61 17.06
CA GLY A 121 10.06 26.30 16.04
C GLY A 121 10.47 26.67 14.60
N ILE A 122 11.68 27.19 14.39
CA ILE A 122 12.18 27.72 13.12
C ILE A 122 13.59 27.23 12.85
N LEU A 123 13.86 26.88 11.59
CA LEU A 123 15.16 26.49 11.06
C LEU A 123 15.53 27.48 9.96
N ASN A 124 16.62 28.21 10.14
CA ASN A 124 17.14 29.14 9.14
C ASN A 124 17.96 28.40 8.09
N TYR A 125 17.65 28.62 6.82
CA TYR A 125 18.29 27.97 5.69
C TYR A 125 18.80 29.01 4.69
N SER A 126 20.08 28.96 4.35
CA SER A 126 20.67 29.81 3.30
C SER A 126 20.69 29.06 1.98
N SER A 127 20.29 29.74 0.90
CA SER A 127 20.31 29.16 -0.44
C SER A 127 21.70 28.67 -0.81
N GLY A 128 21.77 27.51 -1.46
CA GLY A 128 23.03 26.80 -1.75
C GLY A 128 23.49 25.83 -0.67
N SER A 129 23.04 25.95 0.59
CA SER A 129 23.34 25.01 1.68
C SER A 129 22.58 23.69 1.56
N GLU A 130 22.92 22.70 2.38
CA GLU A 130 22.23 21.41 2.43
C GLU A 130 21.43 21.28 3.73
N LEU A 131 20.19 20.79 3.63
CA LEU A 131 19.35 20.40 4.76
C LEU A 131 19.11 18.89 4.69
N GLU A 132 19.87 18.11 5.46
CA GLU A 132 19.72 16.67 5.54
C GLU A 132 18.62 16.28 6.52
N ILE A 133 17.56 15.64 6.02
CA ILE A 133 16.53 15.03 6.86
C ILE A 133 17.01 13.62 7.23
N PRO A 134 17.14 13.26 8.52
CA PRO A 134 17.59 11.94 8.94
C PRO A 134 16.72 10.80 8.40
N SER A 135 17.32 9.66 8.06
CA SER A 135 16.61 8.52 7.43
C SER A 135 15.50 7.90 8.28
N ASP A 136 15.51 8.17 9.59
CA ASP A 136 14.48 7.75 10.54
C ASP A 136 13.13 8.45 10.30
N PHE A 137 13.13 9.56 9.56
CA PHE A 137 11.95 10.37 9.30
C PHE A 137 11.37 10.17 7.90
N MET A 138 10.06 10.38 7.79
CA MET A 138 9.43 10.86 6.55
C MET A 138 9.12 12.35 6.70
N PHE A 139 9.05 13.11 5.61
CA PHE A 139 8.78 14.54 5.66
C PHE A 139 7.68 15.02 4.69
N TYR A 140 7.05 16.13 5.03
CA TYR A 140 6.01 16.79 4.25
C TYR A 140 6.12 18.31 4.43
N LEU A 141 6.14 19.08 3.34
CA LEU A 141 6.33 20.54 3.39
C LEU A 141 5.04 21.35 3.54
N GLY A 142 3.91 20.77 3.94
CA GLY A 142 2.79 21.52 4.54
C GLY A 142 2.10 22.61 3.69
N LEU A 143 2.37 22.74 2.39
CA LEU A 143 1.99 23.91 1.58
C LEU A 143 0.72 23.70 0.72
N SER A 144 -0.16 22.77 1.07
CA SER A 144 -1.47 22.68 0.43
C SER A 144 -2.39 23.77 1.00
N SER A 145 -2.89 24.65 0.14
CA SER A 145 -4.02 25.54 0.45
C SER A 145 -5.36 24.79 0.48
N ASP A 146 -5.37 23.51 0.07
CA ASP A 146 -6.53 22.64 0.15
C ASP A 146 -6.38 21.74 1.38
N THR A 147 -7.14 22.06 2.42
CA THR A 147 -7.19 21.33 3.70
C THR A 147 -7.76 19.92 3.56
N ASN A 148 -8.30 19.55 2.39
CA ASN A 148 -8.88 18.22 2.14
C ASN A 148 -7.91 17.24 1.46
N LEU A 149 -6.70 17.66 1.09
CA LEU A 149 -5.70 16.75 0.53
C LEU A 149 -4.90 16.06 1.64
N PRO A 150 -4.76 14.72 1.61
CA PRO A 150 -4.01 13.99 2.62
C PRO A 150 -2.51 14.38 2.62
N GLU A 151 -1.89 14.31 3.79
CA GLU A 151 -0.45 14.53 3.98
C GLU A 151 0.37 13.61 3.05
N ASN A 152 1.16 14.20 2.14
CA ASN A 152 1.99 13.42 1.22
C ASN A 152 3.40 13.28 1.79
N PHE A 153 3.58 12.36 2.73
CA PHE A 153 4.89 12.10 3.32
C PHE A 153 5.84 11.46 2.31
N MET A 154 7.03 12.02 2.20
CA MET A 154 8.12 11.58 1.34
C MET A 154 9.24 11.00 2.21
N ALA A 155 10.02 10.08 1.63
CA ALA A 155 11.20 9.53 2.31
C ALA A 155 12.22 10.64 2.60
N ALA A 156 12.92 10.52 3.73
CA ALA A 156 14.03 11.38 4.09
C ALA A 156 15.07 11.53 2.96
N ARG A 157 15.58 12.75 2.83
CA ARG A 157 16.58 13.12 1.83
C ARG A 157 17.25 14.45 2.19
N THR A 158 18.33 14.77 1.49
CA THR A 158 18.90 16.11 1.48
C THR A 158 18.06 17.05 0.61
N LEU A 159 17.62 18.16 1.20
CA LEU A 159 16.95 19.27 0.54
C LEU A 159 17.95 20.38 0.22
N ARG A 160 17.84 20.97 -0.97
CA ARG A 160 18.69 22.05 -1.43
C ARG A 160 17.93 23.00 -2.35
N LEU A 161 18.18 24.30 -2.19
CA LEU A 161 17.88 25.33 -3.17
C LEU A 161 19.15 25.70 -3.93
N SER A 162 19.02 26.08 -5.19
CA SER A 162 20.10 26.65 -5.98
C SER A 162 20.78 27.82 -5.25
N PRO A 163 22.12 27.94 -5.32
CA PRO A 163 22.85 29.08 -4.75
C PRO A 163 22.38 30.45 -5.28
N SER A 164 21.84 30.50 -6.51
CA SER A 164 21.29 31.72 -7.10
C SER A 164 19.85 32.01 -6.65
N CYS A 165 19.22 31.12 -5.87
CA CYS A 165 17.85 31.32 -5.41
C CYS A 165 17.76 32.54 -4.50
N VAL A 166 16.88 33.47 -4.88
CA VAL A 166 16.71 34.72 -4.13
C VAL A 166 15.48 34.76 -3.25
N LEU A 167 14.63 33.73 -3.31
CA LEU A 167 13.35 33.74 -2.62
C LEU A 167 13.53 33.55 -1.11
N SER A 168 13.13 34.56 -0.33
CA SER A 168 12.98 34.43 1.12
C SER A 168 11.54 34.06 1.49
N ARG A 169 11.35 32.87 2.05
CA ARG A 169 10.03 32.28 2.33
C ARG A 169 10.00 31.61 3.68
N TYR A 170 8.80 31.47 4.24
CA TYR A 170 8.51 30.59 5.36
C TYR A 170 7.87 29.31 4.80
N ILE A 171 8.57 28.19 4.92
CA ILE A 171 8.14 26.89 4.38
C ILE A 171 7.85 25.98 5.57
N PRO A 172 6.58 25.61 5.84
CA PRO A 172 6.31 24.64 6.88
C PRO A 172 6.94 23.28 6.53
N CYS A 173 7.45 22.60 7.53
CA CYS A 173 7.99 21.25 7.41
C CYS A 173 7.43 20.40 8.55
N THR A 174 6.88 19.26 8.20
CA THR A 174 6.45 18.23 9.14
C THR A 174 7.29 16.99 8.91
N ILE A 175 7.85 16.45 9.98
CA ILE A 175 8.58 15.17 9.96
C ILE A 175 7.86 14.16 10.85
N LEU A 176 7.82 12.91 10.42
CA LEU A 176 7.16 11.78 11.09
C LEU A 176 8.18 10.69 11.36
N ASP A 177 8.39 10.38 12.64
CA ASP A 177 9.02 9.12 13.04
C ASP A 177 7.95 8.02 12.96
N LYS A 178 8.11 7.12 11.99
CA LYS A 178 7.14 6.05 11.74
C LYS A 178 7.20 4.94 12.80
N GLU A 179 8.35 4.73 13.43
CA GLU A 179 8.52 3.68 14.44
C GLU A 179 7.87 4.09 15.77
N ARG A 180 7.99 5.36 16.14
CA ARG A 180 7.43 5.91 17.39
C ARG A 180 6.06 6.57 17.22
N ASP A 181 5.62 6.80 15.98
CA ASP A 181 4.41 7.56 15.63
C ASP A 181 4.43 9.00 16.22
N VAL A 182 5.57 9.67 16.08
CA VAL A 182 5.81 11.01 16.62
C VAL A 182 5.97 12.02 15.48
N LYS A 183 5.19 13.10 15.50
CA LYS A 183 5.23 14.17 14.50
C LYS A 183 5.84 15.45 15.06
N TYR A 184 6.81 16.00 14.35
CA TYR A 184 7.35 17.34 14.62
C TYR A 184 6.95 18.27 13.50
N ARG A 185 6.70 19.55 13.83
CA ARG A 185 6.41 20.57 12.84
C ARG A 185 7.18 21.85 13.14
N PHE A 186 7.90 22.35 12.16
CA PHE A 186 8.72 23.56 12.25
C PHE A 186 8.69 24.34 10.94
N ILE A 187 9.23 25.55 10.95
CA ILE A 187 9.28 26.43 9.79
C ILE A 187 10.70 26.50 9.26
N ILE A 188 10.90 26.21 7.98
CA ILE A 188 12.15 26.51 7.29
C ILE A 188 12.06 27.94 6.76
N LYS A 189 12.88 28.85 7.28
CA LYS A 189 13.00 30.21 6.76
C LYS A 189 14.18 30.28 5.80
N THR A 190 13.89 30.51 4.52
CA THR A 190 14.91 30.59 3.48
C THR A 190 15.46 32.00 3.35
N PHE A 191 16.76 32.10 3.10
CA PHE A 191 17.46 33.35 2.79
C PHE A 191 18.24 33.21 1.49
N PRO A 192 18.34 34.28 0.68
CA PRO A 192 19.31 34.33 -0.41
C PRO A 192 20.73 34.13 0.13
N GLN A 193 21.63 33.59 -0.68
CA GLN A 193 23.05 33.60 -0.35
C GLN A 193 23.54 35.05 -0.42
N SER A 194 24.15 35.57 0.65
CA SER A 194 24.54 36.99 0.76
C SER A 194 25.21 37.51 -0.52
N ALA A 195 24.52 38.39 -1.23
CA ALA A 195 25.13 39.29 -2.18
C ALA A 195 25.66 40.50 -1.41
N GLY A 196 26.84 41.03 -1.78
CA GLY A 196 27.48 42.12 -1.03
C GLY A 196 26.57 43.33 -0.78
N VAL A 197 26.88 44.10 0.26
CA VAL A 197 26.11 45.30 0.63
C VAL A 197 26.16 46.33 -0.50
N TYR A 198 24.99 46.76 -0.96
CA TYR A 198 24.85 47.83 -1.94
C TYR A 198 25.16 49.20 -1.31
N SER A 199 26.02 49.98 -1.96
CA SER A 199 26.08 51.44 -1.78
C SER A 199 25.61 52.12 -3.06
N ARG A 200 24.60 53.00 -2.94
CA ARG A 200 24.14 53.82 -4.05
C ARG A 200 25.26 54.75 -4.48
N ARG A 201 25.57 54.79 -5.78
CA ARG A 201 26.46 55.81 -6.31
C ARG A 201 25.72 57.14 -6.22
N ASP A 202 26.33 58.09 -5.54
CA ASP A 202 25.80 59.45 -5.47
C ASP A 202 25.95 60.10 -6.84
N VAL A 203 24.82 60.53 -7.41
CA VAL A 203 24.75 61.20 -8.70
C VAL A 203 23.72 62.32 -8.61
N PRO A 204 23.96 63.48 -9.24
CA PRO A 204 23.07 64.64 -9.17
C PRO A 204 21.85 64.53 -10.12
N PHE A 205 21.34 63.32 -10.31
CA PHE A 205 20.16 63.05 -11.15
C PHE A 205 19.46 61.74 -10.74
N GLU A 206 18.19 61.63 -11.14
CA GLU A 206 17.38 60.43 -10.96
C GLU A 206 16.78 59.95 -12.28
N ILE A 207 16.60 58.63 -12.39
CA ILE A 207 15.96 57.98 -13.53
C ILE A 207 14.67 57.32 -13.03
N SER A 208 13.52 57.75 -13.54
CA SER A 208 12.22 57.33 -13.00
C SER A 208 11.60 56.14 -13.75
N ASP A 209 11.77 56.04 -15.07
CA ASP A 209 11.20 54.96 -15.89
C ASP A 209 12.02 54.65 -17.15
N TRP A 210 13.29 54.27 -16.97
CA TRP A 210 14.25 53.94 -18.04
C TRP A 210 14.69 55.11 -18.93
N ASP A 211 13.76 55.91 -19.43
CA ASP A 211 13.99 56.92 -20.46
C ASP A 211 14.06 58.35 -19.91
N THR A 212 13.53 58.60 -18.72
CA THR A 212 13.33 59.94 -18.19
C THR A 212 14.35 60.25 -17.08
N ILE A 213 15.13 61.31 -17.29
CA ILE A 213 16.13 61.82 -16.35
C ILE A 213 15.65 63.13 -15.73
N THR A 214 15.79 63.25 -14.42
CA THR A 214 15.54 64.48 -13.66
C THR A 214 16.81 64.86 -12.92
N PHE A 215 17.37 66.05 -13.21
CA PHE A 215 18.52 66.58 -12.51
C PHE A 215 18.10 67.15 -11.15
N THR A 216 18.86 66.83 -10.09
CA THR A 216 18.46 67.12 -8.70
C THR A 216 19.29 68.20 -8.02
N ASP A 217 20.47 68.53 -8.55
CA ASP A 217 21.36 69.56 -7.98
C ASP A 217 21.31 70.84 -8.84
N ILE A 218 20.89 71.95 -8.22
CA ILE A 218 20.75 73.26 -8.87
C ILE A 218 22.06 74.04 -8.96
N ASP A 219 23.09 73.62 -8.22
CA ASP A 219 24.40 74.26 -8.19
C ASP A 219 25.36 73.69 -9.26
N GLN A 220 24.85 72.79 -10.11
CA GLN A 220 25.59 72.15 -11.20
C GLN A 220 25.01 72.55 -12.57
N ILE A 221 25.87 72.52 -13.59
CA ILE A 221 25.46 72.54 -15.00
C ILE A 221 25.70 71.16 -15.62
N TYR A 222 24.82 70.79 -16.53
CA TYR A 222 24.76 69.44 -17.11
C TYR A 222 24.90 69.50 -18.62
N LYS A 223 25.40 68.41 -19.20
CA LYS A 223 25.25 68.13 -20.62
C LYS A 223 25.01 66.65 -20.84
N ILE A 224 24.29 66.33 -21.91
CA ILE A 224 24.10 64.97 -22.39
C ILE A 224 24.83 64.86 -23.74
N ASP A 225 25.68 63.84 -23.87
CA ASP A 225 26.50 63.58 -25.05
C ASP A 225 27.34 64.79 -25.50
N SER A 226 27.02 65.33 -26.69
CA SER A 226 27.71 66.46 -27.32
C SER A 226 26.92 67.77 -27.23
N GLU A 227 25.89 67.83 -26.40
CA GLU A 227 25.10 69.04 -26.18
C GLU A 227 25.89 70.13 -25.43
N TYR A 228 25.39 71.36 -25.50
CA TYR A 228 25.93 72.48 -24.74
C TYR A 228 25.57 72.36 -23.26
N TRP A 229 26.46 72.86 -22.38
CA TRP A 229 26.20 72.93 -20.95
C TRP A 229 24.97 73.80 -20.64
N GLY A 230 24.07 73.28 -19.82
CA GLY A 230 22.84 73.94 -19.42
C GLY A 230 22.51 73.76 -17.94
N LEU A 231 21.62 74.62 -17.43
CA LEU A 231 21.03 74.46 -16.10
C LEU A 231 20.05 73.28 -16.08
N PRO A 232 19.75 72.71 -14.90
CA PRO A 232 18.73 71.68 -14.77
C PRO A 232 17.37 72.22 -15.26
N THR A 233 16.84 71.64 -16.34
CA THR A 233 15.51 71.94 -16.90
C THR A 233 14.49 70.85 -16.54
N GLU A 234 13.26 71.01 -17.03
CA GLU A 234 12.22 69.96 -17.03
C GLU A 234 12.77 68.56 -17.38
N PRO A 235 12.16 67.46 -16.89
CA PRO A 235 12.63 66.10 -17.11
C PRO A 235 12.95 65.79 -18.58
N VAL A 236 14.13 65.21 -18.83
CA VAL A 236 14.65 64.93 -20.17
C VAL A 236 14.37 63.47 -20.55
N LYS A 237 13.80 63.25 -21.74
CA LYS A 237 13.60 61.91 -22.30
C LYS A 237 14.72 61.52 -23.25
N LEU A 238 15.25 60.30 -23.09
CA LEU A 238 16.36 59.76 -23.87
C LEU A 238 15.95 58.50 -24.65
N ASP A 239 16.55 58.32 -25.83
CA ASP A 239 16.46 57.07 -26.59
C ASP A 239 17.44 56.03 -26.05
N ARG A 240 16.94 55.11 -25.22
CA ARG A 240 17.74 54.04 -24.63
C ARG A 240 18.13 52.91 -25.59
N SER A 241 18.05 53.09 -26.91
CA SER A 241 18.61 52.17 -27.91
C SER A 241 20.14 52.26 -28.04
N VAL A 242 20.73 53.37 -27.58
CA VAL A 242 22.17 53.63 -27.58
C VAL A 242 22.65 54.07 -26.19
N SER A 243 23.97 54.13 -26.01
CA SER A 243 24.58 54.68 -24.79
C SER A 243 24.53 56.21 -24.82
N HIS A 244 24.34 56.81 -23.65
CA HIS A 244 24.44 58.26 -23.46
C HIS A 244 25.50 58.59 -22.40
N MET A 245 26.17 59.73 -22.53
CA MET A 245 27.10 60.23 -21.52
C MET A 245 26.51 61.47 -20.84
N ILE A 246 26.23 61.36 -19.54
CA ILE A 246 25.77 62.49 -18.72
C ILE A 246 27.01 63.07 -18.04
N SER A 247 27.28 64.36 -18.23
CA SER A 247 28.38 65.04 -17.55
C SER A 247 27.86 66.21 -16.72
N TRP A 248 28.48 66.45 -15.57
CA TRP A 248 28.18 67.58 -14.69
C TRP A 248 29.45 68.26 -14.17
N GLN A 249 29.31 69.54 -13.83
CA GLN A 249 30.35 70.36 -13.20
C GLN A 249 29.70 71.54 -12.45
N PRO A 250 30.41 72.20 -11.51
CA PRO A 250 29.89 73.36 -10.80
C PRO A 250 29.43 74.48 -11.73
N LEU A 251 28.38 75.21 -11.33
CA LEU A 251 27.77 76.31 -12.08
C LEU A 251 28.77 77.44 -12.43
N GLU A 252 29.76 77.68 -11.58
CA GLU A 252 30.86 78.61 -11.84
C GLU A 252 31.83 78.00 -12.87
N TYR A 253 31.46 78.04 -14.15
CA TYR A 253 32.25 77.47 -15.24
C TYR A 253 33.67 78.07 -15.31
N ASP A 254 34.67 77.24 -15.00
CA ASP A 254 36.10 77.50 -15.25
C ASP A 254 36.69 76.31 -16.05
N ALA A 255 37.61 76.59 -16.97
CA ALA A 255 38.25 75.58 -17.81
C ALA A 255 39.06 74.53 -17.01
N GLY A 256 39.32 74.80 -15.73
CA GLY A 256 39.97 73.89 -14.78
C GLY A 256 39.03 73.07 -13.88
N ASN A 257 37.71 73.22 -14.00
CA ASN A 257 36.78 72.49 -13.13
C ASN A 257 36.82 70.97 -13.39
N PRO A 258 36.77 70.13 -12.34
CA PRO A 258 36.62 68.70 -12.53
C PRO A 258 35.27 68.40 -13.19
N ILE A 259 35.30 67.70 -14.32
CA ILE A 259 34.11 67.20 -14.98
C ILE A 259 33.88 65.78 -14.51
N GLU A 260 32.75 65.56 -13.86
CA GLU A 260 32.28 64.23 -13.54
C GLU A 260 31.33 63.72 -14.62
N PHE A 261 31.25 62.40 -14.77
CA PHE A 261 30.37 61.80 -15.76
C PHE A 261 29.84 60.43 -15.33
N PHE A 262 28.73 60.08 -15.95
CA PHE A 262 28.11 58.77 -15.88
C PHE A 262 27.76 58.32 -17.30
N VAL A 263 28.25 57.14 -17.68
CA VAL A 263 27.85 56.49 -18.94
C VAL A 263 26.60 55.68 -18.67
N LEU A 264 25.53 56.08 -19.33
CA LEU A 264 24.24 55.45 -19.30
C LEU A 264 24.17 54.41 -20.43
N PRO A 265 24.16 53.09 -20.15
CA PRO A 265 24.16 52.08 -21.19
C PRO A 265 22.79 51.96 -21.90
N PRO A 266 22.71 51.29 -23.07
CA PRO A 266 21.44 50.98 -23.72
C PRO A 266 20.60 50.06 -22.84
N LYS A 267 19.28 50.18 -22.93
CA LYS A 267 18.35 49.37 -22.13
C LYS A 267 18.62 47.86 -22.33
N PRO A 268 18.79 47.07 -21.26
CA PRO A 268 19.08 45.65 -21.38
C PRO A 268 17.82 44.85 -21.71
N GLU A 269 18.01 43.66 -22.28
CA GLU A 269 16.96 42.65 -22.47
C GLU A 269 16.99 41.65 -21.31
N ILE A 270 15.84 41.33 -20.72
CA ILE A 270 15.75 40.27 -19.70
C ILE A 270 15.68 38.90 -20.38
N ILE A 271 16.56 37.98 -20.00
CA ILE A 271 16.55 36.58 -20.46
C ILE A 271 16.02 35.69 -19.33
N ARG A 272 15.12 34.76 -19.69
CA ARG A 272 14.74 33.63 -18.83
C ARG A 272 15.44 32.36 -19.32
N ASN A 273 16.18 31.71 -18.44
CA ASN A 273 16.74 30.38 -18.65
C ASN A 273 16.19 29.41 -17.60
N GLU A 274 16.19 28.12 -17.91
CA GLU A 274 15.85 27.05 -16.99
C GLU A 274 17.04 26.11 -16.91
N ALA A 275 17.56 25.90 -15.70
CA ALA A 275 18.67 24.99 -15.46
C ALA A 275 18.19 23.54 -15.44
N ASP A 276 19.11 22.58 -15.59
CA ASP A 276 18.81 21.15 -15.59
C ASP A 276 18.14 20.66 -14.29
N ASP A 277 18.38 21.37 -13.18
CA ASP A 277 17.76 21.08 -11.89
C ASP A 277 16.34 21.65 -11.75
N GLY A 278 15.84 22.38 -12.76
CA GLY A 278 14.52 23.04 -12.76
C GLY A 278 14.53 24.47 -12.18
N THR A 279 15.68 25.01 -11.79
CA THR A 279 15.82 26.40 -11.34
C THR A 279 15.54 27.35 -12.51
N ILE A 280 14.70 28.36 -12.29
CA ILE A 280 14.49 29.43 -13.26
C ILE A 280 15.50 30.54 -12.97
N VAL A 281 16.31 30.92 -13.95
CA VAL A 281 17.32 31.97 -13.80
C VAL A 281 17.00 33.13 -14.74
N TYR A 282 16.93 34.33 -14.17
CA TYR A 282 16.80 35.58 -14.89
C TYR A 282 18.15 36.30 -14.93
N SER A 283 18.54 36.74 -16.12
CA SER A 283 19.75 37.54 -16.34
C SER A 283 19.50 38.64 -17.35
N LEU A 284 20.39 39.63 -17.39
CA LEU A 284 20.31 40.74 -18.34
C LEU A 284 21.27 40.48 -19.51
N ARG A 285 20.79 40.67 -20.74
CA ARG A 285 21.61 40.79 -21.95
C ARG A 285 21.80 42.26 -22.25
N GLY A 286 23.03 42.72 -22.17
CA GLY A 286 23.37 44.13 -22.35
C GLY A 286 24.80 44.39 -21.91
N ASP A 287 25.04 45.58 -21.37
CA ASP A 287 26.32 45.99 -20.79
C ASP A 287 26.60 45.26 -19.46
N ASP A 288 27.87 44.90 -19.20
CA ASP A 288 28.29 44.17 -17.99
C ASP A 288 28.16 44.99 -16.70
N SER A 289 27.90 46.29 -16.80
CA SER A 289 27.63 47.16 -15.63
C SER A 289 26.25 46.95 -15.02
N TYR A 290 25.37 46.19 -15.67
CA TYR A 290 24.02 45.94 -15.19
C TYR A 290 23.98 44.93 -14.04
N ALA A 291 23.12 45.21 -13.07
CA ALA A 291 22.77 44.31 -11.98
C ALA A 291 21.27 44.40 -11.66
N LEU A 292 20.76 43.35 -11.02
CA LEU A 292 19.38 43.18 -10.61
C LEU A 292 19.27 43.33 -9.10
N SER A 293 18.18 43.90 -8.61
CA SER A 293 17.83 43.92 -7.19
C SER A 293 16.38 43.52 -7.02
N ILE A 294 16.03 42.96 -5.87
CA ILE A 294 14.66 42.61 -5.53
C ILE A 294 14.08 43.77 -4.73
N MET A 295 12.91 44.24 -5.15
CA MET A 295 12.21 45.27 -4.42
C MET A 295 11.69 44.70 -3.09
N ASN A 296 12.10 45.32 -1.98
CA ASN A 296 11.59 45.01 -0.65
C ASN A 296 10.15 45.50 -0.50
N SER A 297 9.43 45.00 0.51
CA SER A 297 8.03 45.39 0.78
C SER A 297 7.85 46.87 1.11
N ASP A 298 8.91 47.54 1.59
CA ASP A 298 8.96 48.99 1.84
C ASP A 298 9.34 49.81 0.59
N GLY A 299 9.51 49.17 -0.56
CA GLY A 299 9.90 49.79 -1.83
C GLY A 299 11.40 50.05 -1.99
N THR A 300 12.23 49.62 -1.03
CA THR A 300 13.69 49.79 -1.08
C THR A 300 14.39 48.64 -1.81
N TYR A 301 15.69 48.81 -2.07
CA TYR A 301 16.58 47.82 -2.66
C TYR A 301 17.82 47.67 -1.79
N SER A 302 18.15 46.44 -1.40
CA SER A 302 19.23 46.17 -0.43
C SER A 302 20.44 45.43 -1.01
N GLU A 303 20.26 44.67 -2.08
CA GLU A 303 21.29 43.76 -2.63
C GLU A 303 21.32 43.80 -4.16
N LEU A 304 22.50 43.62 -4.77
CA LEU A 304 22.66 43.53 -6.22
C LEU A 304 23.13 42.15 -6.65
N PHE A 305 22.45 41.59 -7.64
CA PHE A 305 22.69 40.28 -8.20
C PHE A 305 23.02 40.39 -9.69
N GLN A 306 24.00 39.60 -10.15
CA GLN A 306 24.29 39.45 -11.58
C GLN A 306 23.21 38.62 -12.29
N ASN A 307 22.63 37.67 -11.57
CA ASN A 307 21.50 36.87 -12.02
C ASN A 307 20.58 36.59 -10.83
N VAL A 308 19.31 36.38 -11.12
CA VAL A 308 18.26 36.11 -10.12
C VAL A 308 17.73 34.72 -10.38
N GLY A 309 18.04 33.78 -9.47
CA GLY A 309 17.50 32.43 -9.49
C GLY A 309 16.21 32.33 -8.68
N ILE A 310 15.32 31.46 -9.13
CA ILE A 310 14.08 31.11 -8.44
C ILE A 310 14.06 29.59 -8.36
N ASP A 311 13.91 29.08 -7.15
CA ASP A 311 13.93 27.66 -6.88
C ASP A 311 12.95 27.27 -5.75
N ALA A 312 12.64 25.97 -5.65
CA ALA A 312 11.81 25.38 -4.62
C ALA A 312 12.43 24.07 -4.11
N PHE A 313 12.18 23.69 -2.86
CA PHE A 313 12.62 22.38 -2.38
C PHE A 313 11.88 21.24 -3.10
N TYR A 314 12.46 20.04 -3.07
CA TYR A 314 11.70 18.85 -3.45
C TYR A 314 10.46 18.71 -2.52
N GLY A 315 9.28 18.52 -3.10
CA GLY A 315 8.02 18.51 -2.37
C GLY A 315 7.35 19.88 -2.16
N ASP A 316 7.96 20.97 -2.66
CA ASP A 316 7.42 22.33 -2.63
C ASP A 316 6.88 22.76 -4.01
N ALA A 317 6.01 23.76 -4.04
CA ALA A 317 5.64 24.48 -5.25
C ALA A 317 5.53 25.98 -4.96
N VAL A 318 6.02 26.80 -5.89
CA VAL A 318 6.00 28.25 -5.79
C VAL A 318 5.69 28.87 -7.14
N SER A 319 4.79 29.86 -7.14
CA SER A 319 4.50 30.67 -8.32
C SER A 319 4.22 32.10 -7.91
N GLY A 320 4.41 33.04 -8.83
CA GLY A 320 4.17 34.46 -8.56
C GLY A 320 4.82 35.38 -9.59
N ASN A 321 4.81 36.67 -9.27
CA ASN A 321 5.51 37.71 -10.02
C ASN A 321 6.58 38.33 -9.12
N LEU A 322 7.77 38.51 -9.64
CA LEU A 322 8.89 39.17 -8.98
C LEU A 322 9.13 40.53 -9.67
N ILE A 323 9.23 41.60 -8.88
CA ILE A 323 9.60 42.93 -9.38
C ILE A 323 11.08 43.14 -9.13
N LEU A 324 11.82 43.31 -10.21
CA LEU A 324 13.27 43.50 -10.21
C LEU A 324 13.61 44.95 -10.51
N GLY A 325 14.35 45.60 -9.62
CA GLY A 325 15.03 46.86 -9.93
C GLY A 325 16.28 46.60 -10.74
N VAL A 326 16.56 47.44 -11.71
CA VAL A 326 17.75 47.34 -12.56
C VAL A 326 18.65 48.52 -12.29
N PHE A 327 19.94 48.24 -12.13
CA PHE A 327 20.97 49.21 -11.79
C PHE A 327 22.11 49.08 -12.79
N ALA A 328 22.67 50.20 -13.25
CA ALA A 328 23.91 50.24 -14.01
C ALA A 328 24.94 51.00 -13.18
N ASN A 329 26.10 50.39 -12.89
CA ASN A 329 27.13 51.00 -12.04
C ASN A 329 26.56 51.61 -10.74
N SER A 330 25.66 50.86 -10.07
CA SER A 330 24.95 51.27 -8.84
C SER A 330 23.97 52.44 -8.95
N VAL A 331 23.64 52.92 -10.15
CA VAL A 331 22.59 53.94 -10.38
C VAL A 331 21.32 53.24 -10.88
N TYR A 332 20.20 53.49 -10.21
CA TYR A 332 18.88 52.93 -10.59
C TYR A 332 18.47 53.34 -12.00
N GLN A 333 17.90 52.41 -12.75
CA GLN A 333 17.53 52.59 -14.16
C GLN A 333 16.02 52.43 -14.39
N GLY A 334 15.40 51.48 -13.68
CA GLY A 334 13.99 51.16 -13.85
C GLY A 334 13.67 49.78 -13.30
N LYS A 335 12.41 49.34 -13.46
CA LYS A 335 11.91 48.05 -12.98
C LYS A 335 11.51 47.11 -14.12
N ILE A 336 11.64 45.81 -13.88
CA ILE A 336 11.17 44.72 -14.75
C ILE A 336 10.33 43.77 -13.89
N SER A 337 9.16 43.35 -14.38
CA SER A 337 8.36 42.32 -13.73
C SER A 337 8.53 40.99 -14.46
N VAL A 338 8.82 39.93 -13.72
CA VAL A 338 8.98 38.56 -14.24
C VAL A 338 8.07 37.59 -13.51
N SER A 339 7.41 36.70 -14.25
CA SER A 339 6.53 35.67 -13.67
C SER A 339 7.24 34.32 -13.57
N TYR A 340 7.00 33.56 -12.51
CA TYR A 340 7.60 32.24 -12.33
C TYR A 340 6.58 31.23 -11.81
N ASN A 341 6.81 29.96 -12.14
CA ASN A 341 6.04 28.82 -11.66
C ASN A 341 6.94 27.58 -11.61
N ILE A 342 7.18 27.07 -10.41
CA ILE A 342 7.97 25.87 -10.14
C ILE A 342 7.12 24.94 -9.29
N ASN A 343 6.94 23.70 -9.75
CA ASN A 343 6.22 22.68 -9.01
C ASN A 343 7.08 21.42 -8.88
N ARG A 344 7.53 21.13 -7.65
CA ARG A 344 8.28 19.93 -7.30
C ARG A 344 7.49 18.98 -6.40
N ARG A 345 6.16 19.14 -6.35
CA ARG A 345 5.28 18.26 -5.58
C ARG A 345 5.07 16.95 -6.33
N ALA A 346 5.41 15.85 -5.68
CA ALA A 346 5.00 14.54 -6.13
C ALA A 346 3.48 14.39 -6.03
N PRO A 347 2.83 13.64 -6.95
CA PRO A 347 1.46 13.20 -6.76
C PRO A 347 1.33 12.28 -5.54
N GLN A 348 0.09 12.03 -5.10
CA GLN A 348 -0.18 11.07 -4.03
C GLN A 348 0.22 9.65 -4.46
N ILE A 349 0.76 8.90 -3.51
CA ILE A 349 1.10 7.49 -3.68
C ILE A 349 -0.18 6.71 -4.06
N PRO A 350 -0.14 5.79 -5.04
CA PRO A 350 -1.30 4.97 -5.39
C PRO A 350 -1.84 4.17 -4.20
N VAL A 351 -3.15 3.95 -4.20
CA VAL A 351 -3.83 3.14 -3.18
C VAL A 351 -4.06 1.73 -3.73
N ILE A 352 -3.65 0.71 -2.99
CA ILE A 352 -3.93 -0.70 -3.28
C ILE A 352 -5.10 -1.16 -2.42
N LYS A 353 -6.15 -1.69 -3.06
CA LYS A 353 -7.25 -2.42 -2.41
C LYS A 353 -7.22 -3.87 -2.85
N THR A 354 -7.32 -4.79 -1.90
CA THR A 354 -7.24 -6.24 -2.13
C THR A 354 -8.21 -6.99 -1.23
N ASN A 355 -8.63 -8.20 -1.65
CA ASN A 355 -9.37 -9.15 -0.81
C ASN A 355 -8.46 -10.11 -0.04
N ALA A 356 -7.13 -10.03 -0.20
CA ALA A 356 -6.20 -10.83 0.57
C ALA A 356 -6.12 -10.30 2.02
N GLU A 357 -6.36 -11.20 2.99
CA GLU A 357 -6.31 -10.88 4.42
C GLU A 357 -4.87 -10.96 4.98
N GLY A 358 -3.95 -11.58 4.24
CA GLY A 358 -2.55 -11.74 4.63
C GLY A 358 -1.65 -12.07 3.44
N PHE A 359 -0.40 -12.44 3.75
CA PHE A 359 0.61 -12.78 2.73
C PHE A 359 0.30 -14.09 1.98
N VAL A 360 -0.42 -15.01 2.61
CA VAL A 360 -0.90 -16.26 1.99
C VAL A 360 -2.41 -16.18 1.80
N SER A 361 -2.89 -16.51 0.61
CA SER A 361 -4.32 -16.54 0.27
C SER A 361 -4.77 -17.94 -0.13
N ARG A 362 -5.92 -18.37 0.41
CA ARG A 362 -6.60 -19.64 0.08
C ARG A 362 -7.54 -19.53 -1.11
N GLY A 363 -7.69 -18.33 -1.66
CA GLY A 363 -8.59 -18.03 -2.76
C GLY A 363 -7.90 -17.23 -3.86
N VAL A 364 -8.68 -16.90 -4.89
CA VAL A 364 -8.26 -15.92 -5.89
C VAL A 364 -8.10 -14.55 -5.26
N VAL A 365 -7.10 -13.79 -5.71
CA VAL A 365 -6.79 -12.46 -5.21
C VAL A 365 -7.15 -11.42 -6.26
N ASP A 366 -8.11 -10.56 -5.92
CA ASP A 366 -8.52 -9.42 -6.71
C ASP A 366 -7.84 -8.17 -6.16
N ILE A 367 -7.11 -7.45 -7.01
CA ILE A 367 -6.42 -6.21 -6.63
C ILE A 367 -6.92 -5.08 -7.50
N LYS A 368 -7.23 -3.94 -6.86
CA LYS A 368 -7.48 -2.66 -7.51
C LYS A 368 -6.46 -1.64 -7.03
N ILE A 369 -5.69 -1.10 -7.97
CA ILE A 369 -4.70 -0.05 -7.73
C ILE A 369 -5.26 1.25 -8.33
N SER A 370 -5.30 2.33 -7.56
CA SER A 370 -5.83 3.63 -8.01
C SER A 370 -4.81 4.74 -7.77
N GLY A 371 -4.49 5.51 -8.81
CA GLY A 371 -3.65 6.70 -8.73
C GLY A 371 -4.46 7.95 -8.36
N ALA A 372 -3.76 9.05 -8.12
CA ALA A 372 -4.40 10.33 -7.84
C ALA A 372 -5.08 10.88 -9.10
N LYS A 373 -6.23 11.56 -8.93
CA LYS A 373 -6.92 12.22 -10.04
C LYS A 373 -5.98 13.25 -10.69
N GLY A 374 -5.85 13.18 -12.03
CA GLY A 374 -4.96 14.07 -12.78
C GLY A 374 -3.49 13.62 -12.82
N SER A 375 -3.16 12.45 -12.27
CA SER A 375 -1.83 11.83 -12.40
C SER A 375 -1.87 10.59 -13.31
N ASP A 376 -0.75 10.31 -13.95
CA ASP A 376 -0.54 9.08 -14.69
C ASP A 376 -0.15 7.95 -13.72
N LEU A 377 -0.83 6.80 -13.83
CA LEU A 377 -0.53 5.62 -13.03
C LEU A 377 0.42 4.68 -13.80
N TYR A 378 1.51 4.26 -13.15
CA TYR A 378 2.47 3.30 -13.69
C TYR A 378 2.51 2.04 -12.83
N ILE A 379 2.54 0.87 -13.47
CA ILE A 379 2.52 -0.43 -12.79
C ILE A 379 3.60 -1.35 -13.34
N ALA A 380 4.26 -2.08 -12.44
CA ALA A 380 5.14 -3.20 -12.74
C ALA A 380 4.61 -4.47 -12.05
N LEU A 381 4.69 -5.59 -12.75
CA LEU A 381 4.28 -6.91 -12.24
C LEU A 381 5.49 -7.83 -12.29
N SER A 382 5.62 -8.74 -11.32
CA SER A 382 6.55 -9.86 -11.44
C SER A 382 5.98 -10.92 -12.38
N GLU A 383 6.86 -11.74 -12.95
CA GLU A 383 6.41 -13.04 -13.46
C GLU A 383 5.92 -13.91 -12.29
N PRO A 384 4.95 -14.82 -12.51
CA PRO A 384 4.49 -15.74 -11.47
C PRO A 384 5.61 -16.70 -11.06
N LEU A 385 5.92 -16.76 -9.77
CA LEU A 385 6.88 -17.72 -9.23
C LEU A 385 6.12 -18.94 -8.71
N ASN A 386 6.28 -20.09 -9.39
CA ASN A 386 5.75 -21.36 -8.89
C ASN A 386 6.65 -21.88 -7.77
N LEU A 387 6.04 -22.26 -6.65
CA LEU A 387 6.72 -22.77 -5.47
C LEU A 387 6.59 -24.30 -5.42
N GLU A 388 7.61 -24.99 -4.92
CA GLU A 388 7.54 -26.44 -4.70
C GLU A 388 6.76 -26.77 -3.42
N GLU A 389 6.07 -27.91 -3.38
CA GLU A 389 5.23 -28.35 -2.26
C GLU A 389 6.02 -28.66 -0.96
N THR A 390 7.36 -28.67 -1.02
CA THR A 390 8.25 -29.10 0.06
C THR A 390 8.66 -27.98 1.03
N GLU A 391 8.40 -26.72 0.70
CA GLU A 391 8.78 -25.56 1.52
C GLU A 391 7.57 -25.00 2.26
N ILE A 392 7.48 -25.37 3.53
CA ILE A 392 6.26 -25.29 4.31
C ILE A 392 6.31 -24.06 5.24
N SER A 393 5.38 -23.13 5.01
CA SER A 393 5.23 -21.77 5.58
C SER A 393 5.95 -20.66 4.79
N TYR A 394 5.17 -19.79 4.17
CA TYR A 394 5.66 -18.59 3.49
C TYR A 394 5.56 -17.37 4.39
N THR A 395 6.65 -16.62 4.52
CA THR A 395 6.65 -15.28 5.09
C THR A 395 7.25 -14.27 4.13
N PRO A 396 6.86 -12.97 4.23
CA PRO A 396 7.45 -11.93 3.39
C PRO A 396 8.99 -11.86 3.47
N ASP A 397 9.56 -12.33 4.58
CA ASP A 397 11.01 -12.29 4.83
C ASP A 397 11.80 -13.44 4.22
N ASP A 398 11.14 -14.45 3.67
CA ASP A 398 11.83 -15.62 3.13
C ASP A 398 12.75 -15.22 1.96
N PRO A 399 14.00 -15.75 1.92
CA PRO A 399 14.98 -15.35 0.90
C PRO A 399 14.51 -15.53 -0.54
N ILE A 400 13.65 -16.52 -0.80
CA ILE A 400 13.12 -16.83 -2.13
C ILE A 400 12.29 -15.67 -2.70
N PHE A 401 11.60 -14.89 -1.86
CA PHE A 401 10.79 -13.76 -2.32
C PHE A 401 11.61 -12.48 -2.53
N LYS A 402 12.74 -12.35 -1.82
CA LYS A 402 13.62 -11.18 -1.93
C LYS A 402 14.35 -11.10 -3.28
N THR A 403 14.47 -12.22 -3.99
CA THR A 403 15.11 -12.28 -5.32
C THR A 403 14.14 -12.06 -6.48
N VAL A 404 12.82 -12.02 -6.22
CA VAL A 404 11.81 -11.82 -7.27
C VAL A 404 11.86 -10.39 -7.78
N THR A 405 12.17 -10.25 -9.07
CA THR A 405 12.25 -8.95 -9.74
C THR A 405 10.91 -8.57 -10.36
N LEU A 406 10.62 -7.27 -10.33
CA LEU A 406 9.51 -6.67 -11.05
C LEU A 406 9.91 -6.44 -12.51
N GLY A 407 8.95 -6.59 -13.42
CA GLY A 407 9.12 -6.17 -14.81
C GLY A 407 9.20 -4.65 -14.98
N ALA A 408 9.28 -4.20 -16.22
CA ALA A 408 9.28 -2.77 -16.53
C ALA A 408 7.95 -2.10 -16.15
N TYR A 409 8.01 -0.90 -15.58
CA TYR A 409 6.84 -0.07 -15.32
C TYR A 409 6.16 0.35 -16.62
N LYS A 410 4.85 0.15 -16.70
CA LYS A 410 4.02 0.52 -17.84
C LYS A 410 2.92 1.47 -17.40
N LYS A 411 2.68 2.52 -18.19
CA LYS A 411 1.58 3.46 -17.99
C LYS A 411 0.24 2.75 -18.19
N VAL A 412 -0.66 2.93 -17.23
CA VAL A 412 -2.03 2.41 -17.27
C VAL A 412 -2.93 3.39 -18.05
N LYS A 413 -3.92 2.85 -18.77
CA LYS A 413 -4.96 3.67 -19.40
C LYS A 413 -6.03 4.02 -18.36
N GLY A 414 -5.98 5.25 -17.84
CA GLY A 414 -6.92 5.75 -16.83
C GLY A 414 -6.26 5.93 -15.46
N ASP A 415 -7.08 6.16 -14.44
CA ASP A 415 -6.67 6.42 -13.06
C ASP A 415 -6.61 5.15 -12.18
N SER A 416 -6.99 4.00 -12.72
CA SER A 416 -7.01 2.74 -11.98
C SER A 416 -6.69 1.52 -12.84
N PHE A 417 -6.17 0.50 -12.17
CA PHE A 417 -5.84 -0.79 -12.73
C PHE A 417 -6.44 -1.89 -11.86
N SER A 418 -6.93 -2.96 -12.49
CA SER A 418 -7.44 -4.11 -11.77
C SER A 418 -6.82 -5.38 -12.32
N LEU A 419 -6.48 -6.29 -11.42
CA LEU A 419 -5.91 -7.58 -11.75
C LEU A 419 -6.57 -8.66 -10.88
N ARG A 420 -6.62 -9.87 -11.41
CA ARG A 420 -7.09 -11.06 -10.71
C ARG A 420 -6.03 -12.13 -10.82
N TRP A 421 -5.46 -12.50 -9.69
CA TRP A 421 -4.49 -13.58 -9.59
C TRP A 421 -5.14 -14.84 -9.03
N ALA A 422 -4.72 -15.97 -9.57
CA ALA A 422 -5.18 -17.28 -9.17
C ALA A 422 -4.01 -18.26 -9.21
N GLN A 423 -4.17 -19.37 -8.50
CA GLN A 423 -3.27 -20.50 -8.63
C GLN A 423 -3.49 -21.17 -9.99
N ASN A 424 -2.39 -21.47 -10.70
CA ASN A 424 -2.44 -22.19 -11.97
C ASN A 424 -1.79 -23.58 -11.80
N GLY A 425 -2.60 -24.58 -11.47
CA GLY A 425 -2.13 -25.93 -11.14
C GLY A 425 -2.32 -26.26 -9.67
N LEU A 426 -1.45 -27.14 -9.14
CA LEU A 426 -1.49 -27.61 -7.73
C LEU A 426 -0.44 -26.95 -6.85
N ASN A 427 0.59 -26.37 -7.46
CA ASN A 427 1.69 -25.73 -6.77
C ASN A 427 1.32 -24.30 -6.35
N PRO A 428 1.68 -23.86 -5.13
CA PRO A 428 1.49 -22.47 -4.73
C PRO A 428 2.19 -21.50 -5.67
N VAL A 429 1.63 -20.31 -5.85
CA VAL A 429 2.18 -19.30 -6.77
C VAL A 429 2.33 -17.96 -6.07
N TYR A 430 3.53 -17.39 -6.13
CA TYR A 430 3.82 -16.05 -5.64
C TYR A 430 3.66 -15.01 -6.75
N TYR A 431 3.05 -13.89 -6.38
CA TYR A 431 2.90 -12.70 -7.22
C TYR A 431 3.36 -11.44 -6.48
N LYS A 432 3.96 -10.51 -7.23
CA LYS A 432 4.34 -9.18 -6.74
C LYS A 432 3.92 -8.10 -7.75
N VAL A 433 3.42 -6.98 -7.23
CA VAL A 433 3.10 -5.78 -8.00
C VAL A 433 3.70 -4.56 -7.33
N ALA A 434 4.14 -3.60 -8.12
CA ALA A 434 4.46 -2.26 -7.67
C ALA A 434 3.78 -1.20 -8.53
N ALA A 435 3.48 -0.06 -7.94
CA ALA A 435 2.85 1.05 -8.62
C ALA A 435 3.34 2.41 -8.11
N TYR A 436 3.41 3.40 -8.99
CA TYR A 436 3.62 4.80 -8.62
C TYR A 436 2.76 5.74 -9.49
N SER A 437 2.52 6.95 -9.01
CA SER A 437 1.84 8.02 -9.75
C SER A 437 2.87 9.01 -10.29
N LYS A 438 2.63 9.61 -11.46
CA LYS A 438 3.49 10.66 -12.05
C LYS A 438 2.67 11.83 -12.57
N ILE A 439 3.11 13.06 -12.32
CA ILE A 439 2.61 14.30 -12.93
C ILE A 439 3.82 15.03 -13.49
N ASP A 440 3.81 15.35 -14.78
CA ASP A 440 4.95 15.91 -15.51
C ASP A 440 6.21 15.08 -15.24
N ASP A 441 7.23 15.59 -14.56
CA ASP A 441 8.42 14.83 -14.16
C ASP A 441 8.47 14.44 -12.67
N ASN A 442 7.46 14.83 -11.89
CA ASN A 442 7.36 14.49 -10.49
C ASN A 442 6.67 13.13 -10.30
N ALA A 443 7.40 12.17 -9.71
CA ALA A 443 6.87 10.85 -9.36
C ALA A 443 6.66 10.70 -7.85
N SER A 444 5.60 9.98 -7.47
CA SER A 444 5.43 9.52 -6.09
C SER A 444 6.43 8.41 -5.76
N SER A 445 6.63 8.15 -4.47
CA SER A 445 7.22 6.88 -4.04
C SER A 445 6.40 5.70 -4.58
N PRO A 446 7.03 4.57 -4.93
CA PRO A 446 6.32 3.37 -5.31
C PRO A 446 5.68 2.70 -4.08
N ILE A 447 4.54 2.06 -4.29
CA ILE A 447 3.92 1.13 -3.34
C ILE A 447 4.03 -0.29 -3.91
N GLU A 448 4.29 -1.26 -3.04
CA GLU A 448 4.38 -2.68 -3.41
C GLU A 448 3.30 -3.50 -2.70
N PHE A 449 2.85 -4.56 -3.36
CA PHE A 449 2.03 -5.61 -2.77
C PHE A 449 2.48 -6.97 -3.29
N ALA A 450 2.49 -7.97 -2.42
CA ALA A 450 2.85 -9.33 -2.77
C ALA A 450 1.97 -10.34 -2.03
N VAL A 451 1.75 -11.50 -2.65
CA VAL A 451 0.93 -12.57 -2.10
C VAL A 451 1.34 -13.94 -2.64
N VAL A 452 1.25 -14.97 -1.81
CA VAL A 452 1.28 -16.37 -2.22
C VAL A 452 -0.15 -16.89 -2.28
N ILE A 453 -0.52 -17.51 -3.40
CA ILE A 453 -1.81 -18.17 -3.55
C ILE A 453 -1.60 -19.68 -3.42
N ASP A 454 -2.14 -20.27 -2.36
CA ASP A 454 -2.12 -21.70 -2.07
C ASP A 454 -3.52 -22.18 -1.68
N GLN A 455 -4.24 -22.73 -2.66
CA GLN A 455 -5.61 -23.21 -2.51
C GLN A 455 -5.69 -24.69 -2.13
N SER A 456 -4.56 -25.41 -2.13
CA SER A 456 -4.55 -26.87 -2.08
C SER A 456 -3.92 -27.44 -0.82
N ASN A 457 -2.93 -26.77 -0.20
CA ASN A 457 -2.16 -27.37 0.89
C ASN A 457 -2.61 -26.87 2.26
N TYR A 458 -3.03 -27.81 3.11
CA TYR A 458 -3.55 -27.57 4.44
C TYR A 458 -2.78 -28.39 5.49
N TYR A 459 -2.70 -27.84 6.69
CA TYR A 459 -2.04 -28.46 7.83
C TYR A 459 -3.01 -28.54 9.00
N PHE A 460 -2.98 -29.68 9.68
CA PHE A 460 -3.67 -29.91 10.92
C PHE A 460 -2.67 -30.31 12.00
N ASP A 461 -2.72 -29.63 13.14
CA ASP A 461 -1.96 -30.01 14.34
C ASP A 461 -2.89 -30.00 15.55
N ALA A 462 -3.09 -31.16 16.16
CA ALA A 462 -3.93 -31.30 17.35
C ALA A 462 -3.42 -30.50 18.56
N SER A 463 -2.14 -30.10 18.55
CA SER A 463 -1.50 -29.27 19.57
C SER A 463 -1.36 -27.80 19.16
N GLY A 464 -1.88 -27.41 18.00
CA GLY A 464 -1.83 -26.04 17.49
C GLY A 464 -2.65 -25.05 18.33
N ILE A 465 -2.42 -23.77 18.08
CA ILE A 465 -3.19 -22.67 18.70
C ILE A 465 -4.43 -22.40 17.82
N PRO A 466 -5.66 -22.53 18.35
CA PRO A 466 -6.88 -22.36 17.53
C PRO A 466 -7.09 -20.94 17.02
N GLU A 467 -6.61 -19.94 17.75
CA GLU A 467 -6.77 -18.53 17.40
C GLU A 467 -5.92 -18.18 16.17
N GLY A 468 -6.56 -17.65 15.12
CA GLY A 468 -5.90 -17.30 13.87
C GLY A 468 -5.54 -18.50 12.97
N ALA A 469 -6.03 -19.70 13.27
CA ALA A 469 -5.80 -20.89 12.43
C ALA A 469 -6.40 -20.73 11.02
N ASP A 470 -5.52 -20.68 10.02
CA ASP A 470 -5.82 -20.50 8.58
C ASP A 470 -5.42 -21.71 7.71
N GLY A 471 -4.96 -22.78 8.39
CA GLY A 471 -4.57 -24.05 7.79
C GLY A 471 -3.17 -24.01 7.17
N THR A 472 -2.42 -22.91 7.31
CA THR A 472 -0.99 -22.88 6.98
C THR A 472 -0.19 -23.66 8.01
N TYR A 473 1.09 -23.92 7.76
CA TYR A 473 1.91 -24.65 8.74
C TYR A 473 2.19 -23.88 10.02
N LYS A 474 2.32 -22.54 9.95
CA LYS A 474 2.49 -21.70 11.15
C LYS A 474 1.19 -21.55 11.93
N HIS A 475 0.05 -21.59 11.25
CA HIS A 475 -1.27 -21.49 11.85
C HIS A 475 -2.16 -22.67 11.40
N PRO A 476 -1.80 -23.91 11.78
CA PRO A 476 -2.49 -25.10 11.31
C PRO A 476 -3.91 -25.14 11.87
N PHE A 477 -4.79 -25.83 11.17
CA PHE A 477 -6.10 -26.16 11.72
C PHE A 477 -5.97 -27.03 12.96
N THR A 478 -6.90 -26.85 13.88
CA THR A 478 -7.02 -27.61 15.13
C THR A 478 -8.35 -28.37 15.21
N ASP A 479 -9.27 -28.12 14.28
CA ASP A 479 -10.58 -28.76 14.17
C ASP A 479 -10.89 -29.11 12.69
N PHE A 480 -11.45 -30.29 12.45
CA PHE A 480 -11.85 -30.72 11.10
C PHE A 480 -12.88 -29.79 10.47
N LYS A 481 -13.75 -29.13 11.26
CA LYS A 481 -14.76 -28.20 10.77
C LYS A 481 -14.16 -27.07 9.93
N GLN A 482 -12.92 -26.69 10.18
CA GLN A 482 -12.20 -25.66 9.42
C GLN A 482 -11.95 -26.08 7.96
N LEU A 483 -12.02 -27.38 7.64
CA LEU A 483 -11.93 -27.91 6.28
C LEU A 483 -13.27 -27.95 5.54
N ALA A 484 -14.40 -27.65 6.19
CA ALA A 484 -15.72 -27.79 5.58
C ALA A 484 -15.85 -26.97 4.29
N GLU A 485 -15.38 -25.72 4.28
CA GLU A 485 -15.40 -24.88 3.09
C GLU A 485 -14.38 -25.35 2.02
N PRO A 486 -13.09 -25.58 2.36
CA PRO A 486 -12.13 -26.15 1.43
C PRO A 486 -12.62 -27.41 0.71
N LEU A 487 -13.21 -28.36 1.44
CA LEU A 487 -13.70 -29.64 0.91
C LEU A 487 -14.86 -29.51 -0.07
N LEU A 488 -15.56 -28.36 -0.06
CA LEU A 488 -16.68 -28.07 -0.94
C LEU A 488 -16.30 -27.18 -2.13
N LYS A 489 -15.41 -26.20 -1.91
CA LYS A 489 -15.10 -25.16 -2.91
C LYS A 489 -13.83 -25.42 -3.70
N GLN A 490 -12.86 -26.13 -3.12
CA GLN A 490 -11.58 -26.34 -3.78
C GLN A 490 -11.62 -27.56 -4.70
N ARG A 491 -10.76 -27.53 -5.72
CA ARG A 491 -10.59 -28.67 -6.62
C ARG A 491 -9.83 -29.81 -5.94
N VAL A 492 -8.80 -29.46 -5.17
CA VAL A 492 -7.92 -30.39 -4.47
C VAL A 492 -7.70 -29.88 -3.06
N VAL A 493 -7.72 -30.78 -2.09
CA VAL A 493 -7.34 -30.52 -0.69
C VAL A 493 -6.32 -31.58 -0.31
N LYS A 494 -5.10 -31.15 0.00
CA LYS A 494 -4.04 -31.97 0.56
C LYS A 494 -3.88 -31.60 2.02
N LEU A 495 -4.14 -32.54 2.92
CA LEU A 495 -4.09 -32.30 4.36
C LEU A 495 -2.98 -33.10 5.00
N ASN A 496 -2.01 -32.39 5.55
CA ASN A 496 -0.98 -32.96 6.41
C ASN A 496 -1.49 -33.01 7.85
N VAL A 497 -1.61 -34.21 8.43
CA VAL A 497 -2.18 -34.39 9.77
C VAL A 497 -1.10 -34.77 10.78
N LYS A 498 -1.03 -34.00 11.87
CA LYS A 498 -0.21 -34.28 13.04
C LYS A 498 -1.10 -34.37 14.29
N GLY A 499 -1.24 -35.57 14.84
CA GLY A 499 -2.04 -35.85 16.04
C GLY A 499 -3.45 -36.37 15.75
N GLU A 500 -4.29 -36.42 16.80
CA GLU A 500 -5.68 -36.90 16.72
C GLU A 500 -6.62 -35.81 16.20
N MET A 501 -7.13 -36.01 14.98
CA MET A 501 -8.17 -35.20 14.36
C MET A 501 -9.54 -35.84 14.56
N ARG A 502 -10.48 -35.09 15.15
CA ARG A 502 -11.84 -35.57 15.44
C ARG A 502 -12.81 -35.16 14.34
N ILE A 503 -13.62 -36.13 13.88
CA ILE A 503 -14.66 -35.95 12.87
C ILE A 503 -15.98 -36.31 13.54
N ASN A 504 -16.67 -35.33 14.13
CA ASN A 504 -17.82 -35.58 15.01
C ASN A 504 -19.17 -35.51 14.30
N GLU A 505 -19.20 -35.00 13.07
CA GLU A 505 -20.40 -34.89 12.23
C GLU A 505 -20.09 -35.33 10.80
N ALA A 506 -21.11 -35.40 9.95
CA ALA A 506 -20.95 -35.77 8.55
C ALA A 506 -20.48 -34.56 7.72
N TYR A 507 -19.37 -34.73 7.00
CA TYR A 507 -18.83 -33.74 6.08
C TYR A 507 -18.97 -34.20 4.63
N ASN A 508 -19.50 -33.31 3.78
CA ASN A 508 -19.52 -33.53 2.34
C ASN A 508 -18.14 -33.20 1.75
N VAL A 509 -17.63 -34.09 0.91
CA VAL A 509 -16.37 -33.94 0.21
C VAL A 509 -16.66 -33.93 -1.28
N SER A 510 -16.41 -32.79 -1.93
CA SER A 510 -16.51 -32.59 -3.38
C SER A 510 -15.15 -32.26 -4.01
N ALA A 511 -14.16 -31.91 -3.19
CA ALA A 511 -12.76 -31.82 -3.59
C ALA A 511 -12.14 -33.22 -3.73
N ASN A 512 -11.08 -33.32 -4.54
CA ASN A 512 -10.15 -34.44 -4.46
C ASN A 512 -9.34 -34.29 -3.17
N PHE A 513 -9.55 -35.19 -2.22
CA PHE A 513 -9.08 -35.04 -0.86
C PHE A 513 -7.99 -36.07 -0.54
N GLU A 514 -6.80 -35.59 -0.22
CA GLU A 514 -5.66 -36.41 0.19
C GLU A 514 -5.34 -36.14 1.65
N ILE A 515 -5.21 -37.19 2.45
CA ILE A 515 -4.75 -37.12 3.84
C ILE A 515 -3.41 -37.84 3.95
N ILE A 516 -2.41 -37.08 4.39
CA ILE A 516 -1.01 -37.51 4.48
C ILE A 516 -0.58 -37.48 5.95
N ASN A 517 0.24 -38.45 6.34
CA ASN A 517 0.85 -38.47 7.66
C ASN A 517 1.93 -37.38 7.81
N GLY A 518 1.56 -36.30 8.50
CA GLY A 518 2.44 -35.16 8.81
C GLY A 518 3.17 -35.27 10.15
N GLY A 519 3.16 -36.45 10.79
CA GLY A 519 3.87 -36.69 12.05
C GLY A 519 3.11 -37.50 13.11
N ASP A 520 1.86 -37.89 12.85
CA ASP A 520 1.06 -38.92 13.55
C ASP A 520 -0.42 -38.77 13.12
N ALA A 521 -0.77 -39.15 11.89
CA ALA A 521 -2.14 -38.99 11.38
C ALA A 521 -3.15 -39.96 12.03
N ARG A 522 -3.88 -39.48 13.05
CA ARG A 522 -4.96 -40.22 13.71
C ARG A 522 -6.31 -39.60 13.40
N LEU A 523 -7.18 -40.31 12.68
CA LEU A 523 -8.56 -39.91 12.43
C LEU A 523 -9.49 -40.61 13.43
N LYS A 524 -10.26 -39.82 14.17
CA LYS A 524 -11.22 -40.34 15.16
C LYS A 524 -12.63 -39.86 14.86
N PHE A 525 -13.46 -40.77 14.40
CA PHE A 525 -14.85 -40.50 14.07
C PHE A 525 -15.71 -40.54 15.34
N GLY A 526 -16.48 -39.49 15.58
CA GLY A 526 -17.55 -39.50 16.58
C GLY A 526 -18.74 -40.35 16.12
N PRO A 527 -19.77 -40.51 16.97
CA PRO A 527 -20.95 -41.33 16.66
C PRO A 527 -21.72 -40.91 15.40
N ASP A 528 -21.71 -39.61 15.08
CA ASP A 528 -22.33 -39.03 13.88
C ASP A 528 -21.28 -38.64 12.82
N GLY A 529 -20.02 -38.98 13.06
CA GLY A 529 -18.89 -38.66 12.19
C GLY A 529 -18.93 -39.44 10.88
N SER A 530 -18.79 -38.75 9.76
CA SER A 530 -18.72 -39.40 8.45
C SER A 530 -18.04 -38.52 7.40
N LEU A 531 -17.36 -39.14 6.43
CA LEU A 531 -16.93 -38.49 5.21
C LEU A 531 -17.81 -38.95 4.05
N VAL A 532 -18.61 -38.04 3.50
CA VAL A 532 -19.50 -38.29 2.37
C VAL A 532 -18.86 -37.76 1.10
N VAL A 533 -18.18 -38.63 0.37
CA VAL A 533 -17.38 -38.30 -0.82
C VAL A 533 -18.24 -38.45 -2.08
N LYS A 534 -18.42 -37.38 -2.83
CA LYS A 534 -19.29 -37.34 -4.01
C LYS A 534 -18.56 -36.87 -5.26
N ALA A 535 -18.54 -37.70 -6.30
CA ALA A 535 -17.92 -37.40 -7.59
C ALA A 535 -16.45 -36.91 -7.48
N SER A 536 -15.71 -37.39 -6.48
CA SER A 536 -14.34 -36.98 -6.20
C SER A 536 -13.48 -38.13 -5.68
N THR A 537 -12.20 -37.87 -5.42
CA THR A 537 -11.27 -38.85 -4.84
C THR A 537 -11.06 -38.61 -3.34
N LEU A 538 -10.89 -39.70 -2.59
CA LEU A 538 -10.38 -39.70 -1.22
C LEU A 538 -9.17 -40.62 -1.14
N GLU A 539 -8.03 -40.09 -0.75
CA GLU A 539 -6.78 -40.82 -0.60
C GLU A 539 -6.31 -40.75 0.86
N LEU A 540 -6.09 -41.93 1.45
CA LEU A 540 -5.67 -42.10 2.83
C LEU A 540 -4.38 -42.91 2.84
N SER A 541 -3.28 -42.28 3.26
CA SER A 541 -1.95 -42.91 3.30
C SER A 541 -1.36 -42.82 4.70
N ASP A 542 -0.90 -43.96 5.23
CA ASP A 542 -0.24 -44.04 6.55
C ASP A 542 -1.07 -43.41 7.70
N CYS A 543 -2.37 -43.70 7.68
CA CYS A 543 -3.35 -43.17 8.63
C CYS A 543 -3.81 -44.22 9.64
N ARG A 544 -4.06 -43.79 10.89
CA ARG A 544 -4.74 -44.58 11.92
C ARG A 544 -6.18 -44.10 12.06
N ILE A 545 -7.16 -44.98 11.83
CA ILE A 545 -8.57 -44.64 11.81
C ILE A 545 -9.31 -45.38 12.92
N THR A 546 -10.01 -44.64 13.77
CA THR A 546 -10.83 -45.17 14.86
C THR A 546 -12.16 -44.46 14.93
N ASN A 547 -13.11 -45.01 15.70
CA ASN A 547 -14.36 -44.32 16.00
C ASN A 547 -14.76 -44.51 17.47
N VAL A 548 -15.75 -43.73 17.91
CA VAL A 548 -16.37 -43.85 19.22
C VAL A 548 -17.81 -44.36 19.04
N ALA A 549 -18.13 -45.49 19.66
CA ALA A 549 -19.49 -46.04 19.68
C ALA A 549 -20.39 -45.29 20.68
N GLU A 550 -21.67 -45.07 20.32
CA GLU A 550 -22.69 -44.53 21.22
C GLU A 550 -23.85 -45.52 21.37
N LEU A 551 -23.94 -46.18 22.54
CA LEU A 551 -24.87 -47.29 22.81
C LEU A 551 -26.36 -46.88 22.78
N THR A 552 -26.66 -45.58 22.90
CA THR A 552 -28.01 -45.04 22.96
C THR A 552 -28.59 -44.68 21.59
N LYS A 553 -27.75 -44.55 20.54
CA LYS A 553 -28.18 -44.21 19.19
C LYS A 553 -28.43 -45.45 18.33
N LYS A 554 -29.54 -45.44 17.60
CA LYS A 554 -29.88 -46.46 16.58
C LYS A 554 -29.26 -46.17 15.21
N SER A 555 -28.62 -45.02 15.02
CA SER A 555 -28.09 -44.60 13.72
C SER A 555 -26.88 -45.45 13.32
N ILE A 556 -26.86 -45.92 12.06
CA ILE A 556 -25.77 -46.71 11.47
C ILE A 556 -25.14 -45.83 10.39
N VAL A 557 -24.28 -44.90 10.79
CA VAL A 557 -23.58 -44.02 9.85
C VAL A 557 -22.26 -44.68 9.46
N PRO A 558 -21.99 -44.90 8.16
CA PRO A 558 -20.68 -45.39 7.74
C PRO A 558 -19.62 -44.31 7.94
N LEU A 559 -18.40 -44.72 8.29
CA LEU A 559 -17.31 -43.75 8.46
C LEU A 559 -16.96 -43.08 7.13
N ILE A 560 -16.99 -43.85 6.05
CA ILE A 560 -16.76 -43.35 4.69
C ILE A 560 -17.93 -43.78 3.81
N LYS A 561 -18.60 -42.79 3.21
CA LYS A 561 -19.65 -43.00 2.21
C LYS A 561 -19.19 -42.50 0.84
N LEU A 562 -19.29 -43.34 -0.18
CA LEU A 562 -18.84 -43.05 -1.55
C LEU A 562 -20.02 -43.04 -2.54
N GLU A 563 -20.15 -41.95 -3.30
CA GLU A 563 -21.15 -41.78 -4.35
C GLU A 563 -20.49 -41.32 -5.65
N ASN A 564 -20.30 -42.23 -6.61
CA ASN A 564 -19.55 -41.97 -7.85
C ASN A 564 -18.10 -41.52 -7.61
N SER A 565 -17.45 -42.10 -6.60
CA SER A 565 -16.17 -41.60 -6.08
C SER A 565 -15.08 -42.67 -6.13
N VAL A 566 -13.84 -42.26 -5.87
CA VAL A 566 -12.70 -43.16 -5.73
C VAL A 566 -12.15 -43.07 -4.31
N LEU A 567 -11.98 -44.22 -3.66
CA LEU A 567 -11.27 -44.35 -2.39
C LEU A 567 -9.98 -45.13 -2.62
N THR A 568 -8.86 -44.57 -2.19
CA THR A 568 -7.57 -45.28 -2.10
C THR A 568 -7.11 -45.26 -0.65
N MET A 569 -6.85 -46.45 -0.09
CA MET A 569 -6.28 -46.63 1.24
C MET A 569 -4.99 -47.44 1.13
N LYS A 570 -3.90 -46.88 1.66
CA LYS A 570 -2.59 -47.52 1.62
C LYS A 570 -1.91 -47.39 2.99
N ASP A 571 -1.27 -48.47 3.44
CA ASP A 571 -0.50 -48.48 4.68
C ASP A 571 -1.32 -48.01 5.91
N CYS A 572 -2.63 -48.25 5.91
CA CYS A 572 -3.54 -47.77 6.96
C CYS A 572 -3.74 -48.80 8.08
N ILE A 573 -4.05 -48.30 9.28
CA ILE A 573 -4.50 -49.10 10.42
C ILE A 573 -5.90 -48.64 10.82
N ILE A 574 -6.88 -49.53 10.79
CA ILE A 574 -8.28 -49.20 11.04
C ILE A 574 -8.80 -50.06 12.19
N GLY A 575 -9.28 -49.43 13.26
CA GLY A 575 -9.86 -50.13 14.41
C GLY A 575 -11.19 -49.51 14.77
N THR A 576 -12.28 -50.16 14.40
CA THR A 576 -13.64 -49.61 14.58
C THR A 576 -14.50 -50.45 15.50
N GLU A 577 -15.34 -49.77 16.27
CA GLU A 577 -16.28 -50.34 17.22
C GLU A 577 -17.65 -49.65 17.06
N PHE A 578 -18.69 -50.43 16.79
CA PHE A 578 -20.04 -49.95 16.57
C PHE A 578 -20.97 -50.50 17.65
N ALA A 579 -21.88 -49.66 18.14
CA ALA A 579 -22.75 -50.00 19.27
C ALA A 579 -23.64 -51.23 19.01
N ARG A 580 -24.19 -51.37 17.80
CA ARG A 580 -25.07 -52.49 17.44
C ARG A 580 -24.82 -53.01 16.04
N ASN A 581 -24.93 -52.12 15.06
CA ASN A 581 -24.69 -52.43 13.66
C ASN A 581 -23.68 -51.43 13.11
N GLY A 582 -22.79 -51.87 12.22
CA GLY A 582 -21.71 -51.04 11.71
C GLY A 582 -21.31 -51.39 10.29
N THR A 583 -20.97 -50.36 9.52
CA THR A 583 -20.31 -50.50 8.22
C THR A 583 -19.21 -49.47 8.14
N VAL A 584 -17.98 -49.87 7.81
CA VAL A 584 -16.86 -48.91 7.73
C VAL A 584 -16.96 -48.10 6.42
N ILE A 585 -17.10 -48.80 5.29
CA ILE A 585 -17.18 -48.20 3.95
C ILE A 585 -18.52 -48.59 3.30
N ASP A 586 -19.32 -47.59 2.94
CA ASP A 586 -20.52 -47.77 2.11
C ASP A 586 -20.31 -47.09 0.75
N ALA A 587 -20.56 -47.81 -0.35
CA ALA A 587 -20.17 -47.34 -1.67
C ALA A 587 -21.18 -47.64 -2.77
N SER A 588 -21.46 -46.63 -3.60
CA SER A 588 -22.33 -46.75 -4.77
C SER A 588 -21.64 -46.24 -6.03
N ASN A 589 -21.65 -47.03 -7.09
CA ASN A 589 -21.03 -46.72 -8.40
C ASN A 589 -19.59 -46.17 -8.26
N SER A 590 -18.81 -46.73 -7.36
CA SER A 590 -17.52 -46.18 -6.91
C SER A 590 -16.36 -47.15 -7.13
N ILE A 591 -15.14 -46.68 -6.95
CA ILE A 591 -13.91 -47.49 -7.00
C ILE A 591 -13.27 -47.49 -5.61
N ILE A 592 -12.93 -48.67 -5.09
CA ILE A 592 -12.27 -48.84 -3.80
C ILE A 592 -10.97 -49.60 -4.04
N ASN A 593 -9.85 -49.00 -3.66
CA ASN A 593 -8.52 -49.60 -3.69
C ASN A 593 -7.97 -49.65 -2.27
N ILE A 594 -7.66 -50.84 -1.76
CA ILE A 594 -7.06 -51.03 -0.44
C ILE A 594 -5.79 -51.88 -0.60
N SER A 595 -4.68 -51.37 -0.09
CA SER A 595 -3.41 -52.10 -0.09
C SER A 595 -2.66 -51.95 1.22
N ASP A 596 -1.95 -53.01 1.62
CA ASP A 596 -1.02 -53.00 2.76
C ASP A 596 -1.68 -52.47 4.05
N THR A 597 -2.98 -52.76 4.24
CA THR A 597 -3.81 -52.21 5.31
C THR A 597 -4.18 -53.28 6.33
N ILE A 598 -4.24 -52.90 7.61
CA ILE A 598 -4.74 -53.74 8.71
C ILE A 598 -6.03 -53.12 9.22
N ALA A 599 -7.13 -53.88 9.23
CA ALA A 599 -8.44 -53.34 9.60
C ALA A 599 -9.28 -54.28 10.44
N ALA A 600 -9.92 -53.74 11.48
CA ALA A 600 -10.88 -54.41 12.33
C ALA A 600 -12.20 -53.64 12.40
N ALA A 601 -13.34 -54.32 12.24
CA ALA A 601 -14.66 -53.77 12.50
C ALA A 601 -15.45 -54.65 13.46
N ASN A 602 -15.84 -54.07 14.60
CA ASN A 602 -16.52 -54.76 15.69
C ASN A 602 -17.93 -54.19 15.88
N ALA A 603 -18.93 -55.03 16.08
CA ALA A 603 -20.28 -54.64 16.45
C ALA A 603 -20.97 -55.74 17.25
N VAL A 604 -22.11 -55.44 17.88
CA VAL A 604 -22.87 -56.47 18.62
C VAL A 604 -23.65 -57.40 17.68
N SER A 605 -24.41 -56.85 16.73
CA SER A 605 -25.38 -57.60 15.92
C SER A 605 -24.94 -57.77 14.46
N TYR A 606 -24.45 -56.71 13.82
CA TYR A 606 -23.97 -56.77 12.43
C TYR A 606 -22.72 -55.93 12.23
N ALA A 607 -21.64 -56.52 11.73
CA ALA A 607 -20.45 -55.78 11.32
C ALA A 607 -20.15 -56.06 9.85
N SER A 608 -19.97 -54.97 9.08
CA SER A 608 -19.39 -55.04 7.75
C SER A 608 -18.21 -54.10 7.56
N PHE A 609 -17.20 -54.55 6.83
CA PHE A 609 -16.10 -53.66 6.46
C PHE A 609 -16.44 -52.86 5.20
N ILE A 610 -16.90 -53.53 4.13
CA ILE A 610 -17.34 -52.89 2.88
C ILE A 610 -18.75 -53.34 2.51
N SER A 611 -19.64 -52.38 2.30
CA SER A 611 -20.93 -52.53 1.61
C SER A 611 -20.87 -51.79 0.27
N ALA A 612 -21.17 -52.47 -0.83
CA ALA A 612 -20.97 -51.92 -2.16
C ALA A 612 -22.08 -52.27 -3.16
N VAL A 613 -22.51 -51.27 -3.96
CA VAL A 613 -23.48 -51.43 -5.05
C VAL A 613 -22.90 -50.91 -6.36
N LYS A 614 -22.81 -51.78 -7.37
CA LYS A 614 -22.28 -51.47 -8.71
C LYS A 614 -20.87 -50.85 -8.69
N SER A 615 -20.05 -51.26 -7.74
CA SER A 615 -18.71 -50.69 -7.50
C SER A 615 -17.59 -51.64 -7.92
N ARG A 616 -16.39 -51.10 -8.12
CA ARG A 616 -15.17 -51.89 -8.32
C ARG A 616 -14.35 -51.90 -7.05
N ILE A 617 -13.95 -53.07 -6.59
CA ILE A 617 -13.19 -53.27 -5.35
C ILE A 617 -11.88 -53.99 -5.68
N SER A 618 -10.76 -53.43 -5.27
CA SER A 618 -9.43 -54.05 -5.34
C SER A 618 -8.80 -54.06 -3.95
N ILE A 619 -8.50 -55.25 -3.42
CA ILE A 619 -7.86 -55.42 -2.10
C ILE A 619 -6.60 -56.27 -2.27
N LYS A 620 -5.46 -55.76 -1.81
CA LYS A 620 -4.16 -56.43 -1.95
C LYS A 620 -3.36 -56.40 -0.66
N LYS A 621 -2.67 -57.48 -0.31
CA LYS A 621 -1.70 -57.53 0.80
C LYS A 621 -2.24 -56.98 2.13
N SER A 622 -3.54 -57.14 2.38
CA SER A 622 -4.21 -56.54 3.53
C SER A 622 -4.74 -57.61 4.49
N SER A 623 -4.89 -57.25 5.76
CA SER A 623 -5.50 -58.09 6.79
C SER A 623 -6.77 -57.41 7.31
N ILE A 624 -7.94 -58.00 7.05
CA ILE A 624 -9.22 -57.38 7.40
C ILE A 624 -10.07 -58.37 8.21
N ASN A 625 -10.43 -57.98 9.43
CA ASN A 625 -11.24 -58.77 10.34
C ASN A 625 -12.56 -58.08 10.72
N THR A 626 -13.61 -58.87 10.84
CA THR A 626 -14.94 -58.41 11.27
C THR A 626 -15.45 -59.26 12.42
N ASN A 627 -16.08 -58.65 13.42
CA ASN A 627 -16.56 -59.33 14.62
C ASN A 627 -17.95 -58.82 15.04
N ALA A 628 -18.96 -59.68 14.95
CA ALA A 628 -20.34 -59.42 15.39
C ALA A 628 -21.16 -60.71 15.36
N ASP A 629 -22.36 -60.75 15.94
CA ASP A 629 -23.24 -61.92 15.83
C ASP A 629 -23.47 -62.33 14.36
N THR A 630 -23.64 -61.37 13.45
CA THR A 630 -23.51 -61.56 12.00
C THR A 630 -22.34 -60.74 11.45
N SER A 631 -21.32 -61.41 10.92
CA SER A 631 -20.06 -60.77 10.54
C SER A 631 -19.74 -60.96 9.04
N VAL A 632 -19.53 -59.86 8.31
CA VAL A 632 -19.30 -59.89 6.86
C VAL A 632 -18.16 -58.95 6.44
N VAL A 633 -17.07 -59.44 5.85
CA VAL A 633 -16.00 -58.52 5.39
C VAL A 633 -16.47 -57.69 4.19
N ILE A 634 -17.00 -58.35 3.14
CA ILE A 634 -17.42 -57.69 1.90
C ILE A 634 -18.86 -58.07 1.54
N SER A 635 -19.76 -57.10 1.46
CA SER A 635 -21.10 -57.25 0.86
C SER A 635 -21.17 -56.48 -0.44
N ALA A 636 -21.45 -57.15 -1.56
CA ALA A 636 -21.41 -56.53 -2.87
C ALA A 636 -22.58 -56.96 -3.78
N ASN A 637 -23.23 -55.97 -4.38
CA ASN A 637 -24.32 -56.14 -5.34
C ASN A 637 -23.99 -55.45 -6.68
N GLY A 638 -23.64 -56.25 -7.69
CA GLY A 638 -23.14 -55.78 -8.99
C GLY A 638 -21.73 -55.21 -8.94
N GLY A 639 -21.05 -55.17 -10.08
CA GLY A 639 -19.69 -54.62 -10.22
C GLY A 639 -18.59 -55.69 -10.23
N ASN A 640 -17.38 -55.32 -9.81
CA ASN A 640 -16.17 -56.15 -9.93
C ASN A 640 -15.39 -56.21 -8.62
N ILE A 641 -14.84 -57.38 -8.29
CA ILE A 641 -13.98 -57.57 -7.12
C ILE A 641 -12.70 -58.27 -7.54
N ALA A 642 -11.56 -57.75 -7.12
CA ALA A 642 -10.26 -58.39 -7.22
C ALA A 642 -9.59 -58.37 -5.83
N ALA A 643 -9.50 -59.54 -5.20
CA ALA A 643 -8.84 -59.70 -3.90
C ALA A 643 -7.65 -60.65 -4.05
N GLN A 644 -6.44 -60.16 -3.79
CA GLN A 644 -5.23 -60.96 -3.91
C GLN A 644 -4.29 -60.85 -2.72
N ASN A 645 -3.75 -61.98 -2.26
CA ASN A 645 -2.74 -62.03 -1.19
C ASN A 645 -3.20 -61.37 0.12
N ASN A 646 -4.47 -61.56 0.50
CA ASN A 646 -5.04 -60.98 1.73
C ASN A 646 -5.28 -62.03 2.81
N GLU A 647 -5.41 -61.58 4.05
CA GLU A 647 -5.97 -62.33 5.15
C GLU A 647 -7.33 -61.74 5.54
N PHE A 648 -8.38 -62.56 5.48
CA PHE A 648 -9.72 -62.15 5.89
C PHE A 648 -10.20 -63.03 7.04
N MET A 649 -10.74 -62.41 8.09
CA MET A 649 -11.25 -63.12 9.26
C MET A 649 -12.64 -62.65 9.67
N VAL A 650 -13.52 -63.60 10.01
CA VAL A 650 -14.83 -63.32 10.63
C VAL A 650 -14.94 -64.04 11.97
N THR A 651 -15.45 -63.34 12.99
CA THR A 651 -15.73 -63.89 14.31
C THR A 651 -17.18 -63.60 14.68
N GLY A 652 -17.89 -64.56 15.28
CA GLY A 652 -19.26 -64.32 15.76
C GLY A 652 -20.19 -65.53 15.79
N GLY A 653 -21.49 -65.26 15.77
CA GLY A 653 -22.55 -66.27 15.64
C GLY A 653 -22.50 -66.94 14.27
N ASN A 654 -22.66 -66.12 13.23
CA ASN A 654 -22.62 -66.47 11.82
C ASN A 654 -21.74 -65.45 11.07
N GLY A 655 -21.14 -65.85 9.94
CA GLY A 655 -20.36 -64.91 9.17
C GLY A 655 -19.81 -65.45 7.87
N ARG A 656 -19.42 -64.53 6.99
CA ARG A 656 -18.89 -64.80 5.65
C ARG A 656 -17.78 -63.82 5.31
N ILE A 657 -16.76 -64.25 4.58
CA ILE A 657 -15.78 -63.32 4.03
C ILE A 657 -16.46 -62.42 3.00
N ALA A 658 -17.26 -63.00 2.09
CA ALA A 658 -17.97 -62.19 1.10
C ALA A 658 -19.38 -62.68 0.79
N GLU A 659 -20.29 -61.73 0.60
CA GLU A 659 -21.65 -61.93 0.10
C GLU A 659 -21.82 -61.23 -1.24
N LEU A 660 -22.00 -62.02 -2.30
CA LEU A 660 -21.78 -61.59 -3.68
C LEU A 660 -23.02 -61.82 -4.55
N PHE A 661 -23.63 -60.72 -4.99
CA PHE A 661 -24.86 -60.74 -5.79
C PHE A 661 -24.64 -60.11 -7.17
N GLY A 662 -24.61 -60.91 -8.23
CA GLY A 662 -24.47 -60.40 -9.61
C GLY A 662 -23.14 -59.70 -9.91
N VAL A 663 -22.06 -60.06 -9.20
CA VAL A 663 -20.72 -59.47 -9.38
C VAL A 663 -19.83 -60.33 -10.28
N THR A 664 -18.77 -59.75 -10.83
CA THR A 664 -17.62 -60.51 -11.36
C THR A 664 -16.46 -60.43 -10.36
N ALA A 665 -16.16 -61.53 -9.68
CA ALA A 665 -15.22 -61.57 -8.58
C ALA A 665 -14.04 -62.53 -8.83
N SER A 666 -12.84 -62.10 -8.47
CA SER A 666 -11.63 -62.92 -8.45
C SER A 666 -10.97 -62.86 -7.07
N PHE A 667 -10.81 -64.04 -6.45
CA PHE A 667 -10.10 -64.20 -5.19
C PHE A 667 -8.90 -65.11 -5.42
N LYS A 668 -7.68 -64.58 -5.28
CA LYS A 668 -6.44 -65.32 -5.51
C LYS A 668 -5.50 -65.26 -4.31
N GLU A 669 -4.95 -66.40 -3.91
CA GLU A 669 -3.89 -66.47 -2.88
C GLU A 669 -4.29 -65.85 -1.53
N ASN A 670 -5.58 -65.88 -1.18
CA ASN A 670 -6.07 -65.32 0.08
C ASN A 670 -6.16 -66.38 1.19
N LYS A 671 -6.10 -65.94 2.44
CA LYS A 671 -6.38 -66.75 3.63
C LYS A 671 -7.74 -66.35 4.21
N PHE A 672 -8.70 -67.27 4.17
CA PHE A 672 -10.02 -67.10 4.78
C PHE A 672 -10.05 -67.82 6.13
N LYS A 673 -10.31 -67.08 7.21
CA LYS A 673 -10.40 -67.60 8.58
C LYS A 673 -11.77 -67.29 9.19
N ALA A 674 -12.27 -68.20 10.00
CA ALA A 674 -13.47 -67.94 10.79
C ALA A 674 -13.39 -68.55 12.19
N ASN A 675 -14.08 -67.90 13.13
CA ASN A 675 -14.36 -68.40 14.47
C ASN A 675 -15.86 -68.22 14.75
N LEU A 676 -16.67 -69.19 14.33
CA LEU A 676 -18.14 -69.14 14.37
C LEU A 676 -18.70 -70.08 15.44
N VAL A 677 -19.67 -69.60 16.22
CA VAL A 677 -20.31 -70.42 17.28
C VAL A 677 -21.59 -71.12 16.82
N ASN A 678 -22.30 -70.63 15.79
CA ASN A 678 -23.47 -71.31 15.23
C ASN A 678 -23.06 -72.15 14.01
N THR A 679 -22.90 -73.46 14.22
CA THR A 679 -22.48 -74.44 13.20
C THR A 679 -23.64 -75.20 12.54
N THR A 680 -24.88 -74.72 12.70
CA THR A 680 -26.10 -75.42 12.24
C THR A 680 -26.31 -75.38 10.72
N SER A 681 -25.52 -74.61 9.97
CA SER A 681 -25.50 -74.60 8.50
C SER A 681 -24.07 -74.75 7.97
N LYS A 682 -23.90 -75.37 6.79
CA LYS A 682 -22.62 -75.37 6.05
C LYS A 682 -22.27 -73.95 5.62
N THR A 683 -21.61 -73.21 6.50
CA THR A 683 -21.19 -71.84 6.23
C THR A 683 -20.02 -71.86 5.25
N VAL A 684 -20.11 -71.10 4.17
CA VAL A 684 -19.03 -71.00 3.17
C VAL A 684 -18.40 -69.61 3.27
N PRO A 685 -17.07 -69.49 3.06
CA PRO A 685 -16.40 -68.20 3.13
C PRO A 685 -16.95 -67.20 2.11
N LEU A 686 -17.31 -67.67 0.91
CA LEU A 686 -17.86 -66.87 -0.17
C LEU A 686 -19.27 -67.35 -0.50
N TYR A 687 -20.28 -66.50 -0.27
CA TYR A 687 -21.65 -66.75 -0.71
C TYR A 687 -21.91 -66.05 -2.03
N VAL A 688 -22.44 -66.78 -3.01
CA VAL A 688 -22.72 -66.29 -4.36
C VAL A 688 -24.15 -66.62 -4.79
N ASN A 689 -24.80 -65.71 -5.51
CA ASN A 689 -26.03 -66.02 -6.23
C ASN A 689 -25.75 -66.54 -7.66
N LYS A 690 -26.79 -67.01 -8.36
CA LYS A 690 -26.66 -67.56 -9.74
C LYS A 690 -26.09 -66.58 -10.77
N ALA A 691 -26.20 -65.27 -10.53
CA ALA A 691 -25.75 -64.24 -11.45
C ALA A 691 -24.27 -63.86 -11.26
N THR A 692 -23.65 -64.31 -10.16
CA THR A 692 -22.25 -64.00 -9.84
C THR A 692 -21.29 -64.89 -10.64
N LYS A 693 -20.26 -64.29 -11.23
CA LYS A 693 -19.12 -64.98 -11.85
C LYS A 693 -17.94 -64.95 -10.89
N LEU A 694 -17.58 -66.10 -10.33
CA LEU A 694 -16.53 -66.23 -9.33
C LEU A 694 -15.34 -67.03 -9.87
N THR A 695 -14.14 -66.49 -9.72
CA THR A 695 -12.86 -67.18 -9.97
C THR A 695 -12.08 -67.27 -8.67
N GLU A 696 -11.76 -68.49 -8.24
CA GLU A 696 -10.94 -68.76 -7.06
C GLU A 696 -9.64 -69.47 -7.45
N GLU A 697 -8.51 -69.01 -6.91
CA GLU A 697 -7.19 -69.59 -7.20
C GLU A 697 -6.33 -69.61 -5.93
N LYS A 698 -5.87 -70.78 -5.49
CA LYS A 698 -4.93 -70.95 -4.36
C LYS A 698 -5.34 -70.25 -3.05
N ASN A 699 -6.64 -70.11 -2.77
CA ASN A 699 -7.10 -69.62 -1.46
C ASN A 699 -7.04 -70.74 -0.41
N SER A 700 -6.75 -70.42 0.84
CA SER A 700 -6.79 -71.34 1.98
C SER A 700 -7.96 -71.01 2.91
N VAL A 701 -8.66 -72.03 3.43
CA VAL A 701 -9.84 -71.86 4.30
C VAL A 701 -9.62 -72.54 5.64
N GLN A 702 -9.96 -71.86 6.74
CA GLN A 702 -9.90 -72.40 8.10
C GLN A 702 -11.11 -71.92 8.93
N GLY A 703 -11.80 -72.85 9.60
CA GLY A 703 -12.85 -72.54 10.59
C GLY A 703 -14.25 -72.22 10.03
N PHE A 704 -14.47 -72.43 8.73
CA PHE A 704 -15.78 -72.35 8.07
C PHE A 704 -16.48 -73.71 7.99
#